data_AF-A0A9W2ZFW8-F1
#
_entry.id   AF-A0A9W2ZFW8-F1
#
_cell.length_a   1.000
_cell.length_b   1.000
_cell.length_c   1.000
_cell.angle_alpha   90.00
_cell.angle_beta   90.00
_cell.angle_gamma   90.00
#
_symmetry.space_group_name_H-M   'P 1'
#
loop_
_entity.id
_entity.type
_entity.pdbx_description
1 polymer ?
#
loop_
_entity_poly.entity_id
_entity_poly.type
_entity_poly.pdbx_seq_one_letter_code
_entity_poly.pdbx_strand_id
1 'polypeptide(L)'
;MKHFTYYFLIINFLQVKVEAATIDVLEDQPVTVLCRQSPQSERCIDYLKLYDNNKHFLADYFGYTDGAKTVIDKNKSPDWIITTSGHLAGQCNKGDLMRIELNIDMSKLQDSGVFTCIIHFDVGEPETIETNVIIRRKEKNLSFKIWHLEYISSMTVYICSQFGNLNISFRSIFRMNADDLSKSLDTTHTESNEELYAMKCLKKKFFIIFHGMRIEYIEVDTTDLVTMIVVYNWLSYQEAYMALPINEWRSRYIIIYSRAGFVTIISAKNNSSLNVISQEVGEEQLAITEREVELRSCQMILPMMGFVETNTFLGLYVYSDSAFGVVAGQCYLDKQSSVQNLESVLPIEDLPRYTYVAFCPEKRQCYLIVYAMVPGNFTCKKLFGDSHPCWPIKSHANIIVYQNSSNAFLIEGISPMHVVVSMTTVQTGIITLCTIIPSNIFGITYSFMLPDGFSSHYLVLVTQKPYDDLRGHVIQLLKPAFNSSGNSAGVNIFVGPVTNEDTITSISQTPFGCYLFGDSKTNSYATPIHSRFYFNNYVTASTTTTTTTPTNTPWCIPSLKLPGDNKDNDCDGYVDEEIDNSKDDDNDNKIDEDTAAYTETGCLPGWFGTKCDKLCHCNNSQCLKNGDCQENVACLPGFFGLQCQYKDIIIAANVSQEEMKFRHSFKCWNNFTVMSPLKITFSSATRITWIQIEAASKEDLMGLQLTFEKIPNIRCFTGPCQDRRDIYEDESTLIIMCRITRNICQVSITFDEPTKPRQFCAVYVNAGRNVAPGSEVKMSSYYNDTLGRVSRGSLSVDGQTKDTPLSCSSSAINDLNPVWKLWFSNVMRIDEIMLNFGAITSNNDSFVLTLKDDNGTTLYTWTGGTARRVSIIPQIRVFALSIEAVYSNSVVAICEVETYGDKVCPSNIRP
;
A
#
# COMPACT_ATOMS: atom_id res chain seq x y z
N MET A 1 14.35 76.14 -52.57
CA MET A 1 15.44 75.20 -52.24
C MET A 1 14.90 74.15 -51.30
N LYS A 2 15.08 72.86 -51.67
CA LYS A 2 15.37 71.67 -50.83
C LYS A 2 14.43 71.34 -49.65
N HIS A 3 13.98 70.11 -49.40
CA HIS A 3 14.10 68.80 -50.04
C HIS A 3 13.01 67.87 -49.46
N PHE A 4 12.65 66.86 -50.25
CA PHE A 4 11.82 65.68 -49.97
C PHE A 4 12.26 64.84 -48.74
N THR A 5 11.30 64.16 -48.09
CA THR A 5 11.47 62.77 -47.60
C THR A 5 10.14 61.99 -47.63
N TYR A 6 10.25 60.73 -48.04
CA TYR A 6 9.21 59.76 -48.42
C TYR A 6 8.36 59.20 -47.26
N TYR A 7 7.11 58.81 -47.58
CA TYR A 7 6.29 57.90 -46.77
C TYR A 7 6.80 56.46 -46.92
N PHE A 8 7.10 55.80 -45.80
CA PHE A 8 7.21 54.34 -45.72
C PHE A 8 5.90 53.77 -45.19
N LEU A 9 5.25 52.94 -45.99
CA LEU A 9 4.14 52.09 -45.58
C LEU A 9 4.72 50.93 -44.76
N ILE A 10 4.58 50.96 -43.43
CA ILE A 10 4.86 49.80 -42.58
C ILE A 10 3.56 49.01 -42.49
N ILE A 11 3.48 47.90 -43.22
CA ILE A 11 2.48 46.85 -42.98
C ILE A 11 2.90 46.18 -41.67
N ASN A 12 2.24 46.54 -40.57
CA ASN A 12 2.35 45.80 -39.32
C ASN A 12 1.75 44.40 -39.55
N PHE A 13 2.58 43.38 -39.63
CA PHE A 13 2.13 42.01 -39.36
C PHE A 13 1.73 41.98 -37.88
N LEU A 14 0.43 41.80 -37.63
CA LEU A 14 -0.10 41.57 -36.28
C LEU A 14 0.54 40.30 -35.71
N GLN A 15 1.35 40.43 -34.66
CA GLN A 15 1.80 39.29 -33.86
C GLN A 15 0.67 38.82 -32.94
N VAL A 16 0.21 37.59 -33.15
CA VAL A 16 -0.61 36.85 -32.21
C VAL A 16 0.25 36.49 -31.00
N LYS A 17 -0.17 36.88 -29.79
CA LYS A 17 0.55 36.59 -28.54
C LYS A 17 -0.10 35.38 -27.86
N VAL A 18 0.60 34.27 -27.81
CA VAL A 18 0.21 33.07 -27.05
C VAL A 18 1.03 33.04 -25.76
N GLU A 19 0.35 32.97 -24.60
CA GLU A 19 1.03 32.77 -23.32
C GLU A 19 1.22 31.27 -23.08
N ALA A 20 2.47 30.82 -22.94
CA ALA A 20 2.78 29.44 -22.57
C ALA A 20 2.39 29.19 -21.10
N ALA A 21 1.71 28.08 -20.82
CA ALA A 21 1.28 27.72 -19.47
C ALA A 21 2.19 26.62 -18.89
N THR A 22 2.82 26.89 -17.75
CA THR A 22 3.47 25.88 -16.91
C THR A 22 2.46 25.45 -15.84
N ILE A 23 2.26 24.14 -15.67
CA ILE A 23 1.31 23.57 -14.72
C ILE A 23 2.03 22.54 -13.84
N ASP A 24 2.07 22.80 -12.53
CA ASP A 24 2.56 21.85 -11.53
C ASP A 24 1.40 20.94 -11.08
N VAL A 25 1.63 19.62 -11.05
CA VAL A 25 0.56 18.64 -10.82
C VAL A 25 0.93 17.65 -9.71
N LEU A 26 -0.04 17.37 -8.84
CA LEU A 26 0.01 16.36 -7.77
C LEU A 26 -0.50 15.00 -8.31
N GLU A 27 0.02 13.88 -7.79
CA GLU A 27 -0.51 12.55 -8.10
C GLU A 27 -2.03 12.48 -7.87
N ASP A 28 -2.76 11.89 -8.83
CA ASP A 28 -4.19 11.57 -8.79
C ASP A 28 -5.21 12.73 -8.97
N GLN A 29 -4.78 13.93 -9.39
CA GLN A 29 -5.70 15.04 -9.74
C GLN A 29 -5.81 15.22 -11.26
N PRO A 30 -7.02 15.37 -11.83
CA PRO A 30 -7.18 15.74 -13.23
C PRO A 30 -6.62 17.15 -13.48
N VAL A 31 -5.86 17.31 -14.56
CA VAL A 31 -5.25 18.59 -14.92
C VAL A 31 -6.16 19.34 -15.87
N THR A 32 -6.48 20.60 -15.59
CA THR A 32 -7.17 21.50 -16.52
C THR A 32 -6.16 22.43 -17.21
N VAL A 33 -5.96 22.24 -18.51
CA VAL A 33 -5.16 23.16 -19.34
C VAL A 33 -6.07 24.22 -19.94
N LEU A 34 -5.73 25.51 -19.77
CA LEU A 34 -6.53 26.63 -20.27
C LEU A 34 -5.83 27.35 -21.42
N CYS A 35 -6.29 27.15 -22.66
CA CYS A 35 -5.85 27.95 -23.80
C CYS A 35 -6.76 29.18 -23.95
N ARG A 36 -6.18 30.40 -23.96
CA ARG A 36 -6.91 31.65 -24.21
C ARG A 36 -6.55 32.21 -25.56
N GLN A 37 -7.56 32.50 -26.38
CA GLN A 37 -7.36 33.27 -27.60
C GLN A 37 -8.51 34.26 -27.79
N SER A 38 -8.15 35.49 -28.18
CA SER A 38 -9.09 36.55 -28.58
C SER A 38 -9.04 36.68 -30.11
N PRO A 39 -9.88 35.94 -30.85
CA PRO A 39 -9.89 36.07 -32.31
C PRO A 39 -10.47 37.43 -32.73
N GLN A 40 -9.83 38.12 -33.69
CA GLN A 40 -10.36 39.35 -34.29
C GLN A 40 -11.38 39.10 -35.42
N SER A 41 -11.64 37.84 -35.78
CA SER A 41 -12.59 37.46 -36.83
C SER A 41 -13.39 36.23 -36.42
N GLU A 42 -14.62 36.11 -36.92
CA GLU A 42 -15.47 34.91 -36.78
C GLU A 42 -14.76 33.68 -37.35
N ARG A 43 -14.12 32.89 -36.48
CA ARG A 43 -13.47 31.63 -36.86
C ARG A 43 -14.01 30.49 -36.02
N CYS A 44 -14.16 29.33 -36.66
CA CYS A 44 -14.59 28.10 -36.03
C CYS A 44 -13.37 27.14 -35.93
N ILE A 45 -13.24 26.44 -34.80
CA ILE A 45 -12.23 25.37 -34.65
C ILE A 45 -12.65 24.20 -35.54
N ASP A 46 -11.72 23.73 -36.37
CA ASP A 46 -11.87 22.54 -37.20
C ASP A 46 -11.50 21.28 -36.39
N TYR A 47 -10.26 21.24 -35.89
CA TYR A 47 -9.79 20.17 -35.03
C TYR A 47 -8.74 20.65 -34.02
N LEU A 48 -8.62 19.92 -32.92
CA LEU A 48 -7.56 20.07 -31.92
C LEU A 48 -6.77 18.76 -31.83
N LYS A 49 -5.44 18.85 -31.78
CA LYS A 49 -4.55 17.70 -31.57
C LYS A 49 -3.60 17.97 -30.42
N LEU A 50 -3.39 16.97 -29.57
CA LEU A 50 -2.41 17.01 -28.49
C LEU A 50 -1.26 16.06 -28.81
N TYR A 51 -0.04 16.55 -28.61
CA TYR A 51 1.19 15.79 -28.80
C TYR A 51 2.06 15.81 -27.54
N ASP A 52 2.84 14.75 -27.31
CA ASP A 52 3.89 14.76 -26.30
C ASP A 52 5.16 15.50 -26.78
N ASN A 53 6.19 15.53 -25.90
CA ASN A 53 7.51 16.10 -26.17
C ASN A 53 8.18 15.56 -27.44
N ASN A 54 7.88 14.30 -27.79
CA ASN A 54 8.46 13.58 -28.92
C ASN A 54 7.56 13.68 -30.17
N LYS A 55 6.53 14.54 -30.13
CA LYS A 55 5.50 14.68 -31.17
C LYS A 55 4.69 13.40 -31.41
N HIS A 56 4.59 12.51 -30.44
CA HIS A 56 3.63 11.42 -30.50
C HIS A 56 2.23 11.98 -30.31
N PHE A 57 1.35 11.62 -31.23
CA PHE A 57 -0.05 11.98 -31.17
C PHE A 57 -0.72 11.29 -29.96
N LEU A 58 -1.27 12.08 -29.04
CA LEU A 58 -1.92 11.58 -27.83
C LEU A 58 -3.45 11.54 -27.99
N ALA A 59 -4.04 12.60 -28.54
CA ALA A 59 -5.48 12.73 -28.69
C ALA A 59 -5.86 13.73 -29.79
N ASP A 60 -7.03 13.52 -30.42
CA ASP A 60 -7.70 14.49 -31.28
C ASP A 60 -9.10 14.83 -30.77
N TYR A 61 -9.58 16.00 -31.16
CA TYR A 61 -10.97 16.41 -31.02
C TYR A 61 -11.45 16.93 -32.38
N PHE A 62 -12.43 16.25 -32.96
CA PHE A 62 -13.12 16.68 -34.17
C PHE A 62 -14.53 17.11 -33.83
N GLY A 63 -14.84 18.39 -34.06
CA GLY A 63 -16.19 18.92 -33.87
C GLY A 63 -16.90 19.08 -35.21
N TYR A 64 -17.58 18.04 -35.72
CA TYR A 64 -18.47 18.22 -36.88
C TYR A 64 -19.89 18.53 -36.41
N THR A 65 -20.45 19.65 -36.88
CA THR A 65 -21.88 19.96 -36.70
C THR A 65 -22.62 19.60 -37.97
N ASP A 66 -23.27 18.44 -37.98
CA ASP A 66 -24.39 18.20 -38.88
C ASP A 66 -25.67 18.63 -38.14
N GLY A 67 -26.55 19.35 -38.82
CA GLY A 67 -27.61 20.19 -38.23
C GLY A 67 -28.24 19.66 -36.93
N ALA A 68 -28.05 20.43 -35.85
CA ALA A 68 -28.72 20.33 -34.54
C ALA A 68 -28.45 19.11 -33.64
N LYS A 69 -27.51 18.20 -33.96
CA LYS A 69 -27.05 17.18 -33.00
C LYS A 69 -25.54 17.01 -33.02
N THR A 70 -24.89 17.31 -31.90
CA THR A 70 -23.51 16.92 -31.62
C THR A 70 -23.41 15.39 -31.58
N VAL A 71 -22.86 14.78 -32.64
CA VAL A 71 -22.48 13.37 -32.63
C VAL A 71 -21.05 13.30 -32.11
N ILE A 72 -20.90 13.01 -30.82
CA ILE A 72 -19.61 12.58 -30.27
C ILE A 72 -19.36 11.18 -30.84
N ASP A 73 -18.33 11.01 -31.67
CA ASP A 73 -17.92 9.69 -32.14
C ASP A 73 -17.31 8.90 -30.96
N LYS A 74 -18.18 8.23 -30.18
CA LYS A 74 -17.81 7.41 -29.03
C LYS A 74 -16.96 6.18 -29.40
N ASN A 75 -16.70 5.93 -30.69
CA ASN A 75 -15.95 4.77 -31.16
C ASN A 75 -14.45 5.00 -31.33
N LYS A 76 -13.94 6.21 -31.05
CA LYS A 76 -12.49 6.50 -31.03
C LYS A 76 -12.07 6.98 -29.64
N SER A 77 -11.67 6.03 -28.80
CA SER A 77 -11.08 6.20 -27.46
C SER A 77 -12.00 6.84 -26.40
N PRO A 78 -12.67 6.05 -25.52
CA PRO A 78 -13.53 6.56 -24.43
C PRO A 78 -12.77 7.23 -23.27
N ASP A 79 -11.47 7.47 -23.41
CA ASP A 79 -10.54 7.61 -22.29
C ASP A 79 -10.02 9.02 -22.04
N TRP A 80 -10.35 9.99 -22.90
CA TRP A 80 -9.91 11.38 -22.81
C TRP A 80 -11.13 12.30 -22.90
N ILE A 81 -11.42 13.03 -21.82
CA ILE A 81 -12.56 13.96 -21.79
C ILE A 81 -12.04 15.35 -22.11
N ILE A 82 -12.25 15.78 -23.34
CA ILE A 82 -12.06 17.18 -23.75
C ILE A 82 -13.40 17.88 -23.60
N THR A 83 -13.52 18.77 -22.63
CA THR A 83 -14.72 19.58 -22.41
C THR A 83 -14.43 21.02 -22.80
N THR A 84 -15.11 21.56 -23.80
CA THR A 84 -15.06 23.00 -24.05
C THR A 84 -16.16 23.68 -23.24
N SER A 85 -15.79 24.58 -22.32
CA SER A 85 -16.75 25.40 -21.57
C SER A 85 -16.84 26.79 -22.21
N GLY A 86 -17.96 27.04 -22.88
CA GLY A 86 -18.16 28.16 -23.82
C GLY A 86 -18.65 27.62 -25.16
N HIS A 87 -19.49 28.41 -25.85
CA HIS A 87 -20.19 28.10 -27.12
C HIS A 87 -19.72 26.85 -27.90
N LEU A 88 -20.66 25.92 -28.13
CA LEU A 88 -20.45 24.59 -28.73
C LEU A 88 -19.64 24.66 -30.05
N ALA A 89 -18.81 23.63 -30.29
CA ALA A 89 -18.12 23.44 -31.57
C ALA A 89 -19.10 23.64 -32.75
N GLY A 90 -18.77 24.54 -33.68
CA GLY A 90 -19.65 25.01 -34.76
C GLY A 90 -20.28 26.40 -34.55
N GLN A 91 -20.14 27.03 -33.37
CA GLN A 91 -20.51 28.44 -33.16
C GLN A 91 -19.29 29.35 -33.39
N CYS A 92 -19.25 30.02 -34.55
CA CYS A 92 -18.21 31.00 -34.86
C CYS A 92 -18.38 32.25 -33.98
N ASN A 93 -17.25 32.72 -33.45
CA ASN A 93 -17.22 33.69 -32.37
C ASN A 93 -17.39 35.13 -32.87
N LYS A 94 -18.40 35.87 -32.38
CA LYS A 94 -18.47 37.33 -32.50
C LYS A 94 -17.83 38.01 -31.28
N GLY A 95 -16.52 37.85 -31.12
CA GLY A 95 -15.70 38.75 -30.31
C GLY A 95 -15.45 38.40 -28.84
N ASP A 96 -15.77 37.19 -28.36
CA ASP A 96 -15.46 36.77 -26.98
C ASP A 96 -14.24 35.84 -26.86
N LEU A 97 -13.77 35.61 -25.63
CA LEU A 97 -12.60 34.78 -25.35
C LEU A 97 -12.94 33.28 -25.53
N MET A 98 -12.17 32.56 -26.35
CA MET A 98 -12.33 31.11 -26.49
C MET A 98 -11.58 30.39 -25.35
N ARG A 99 -12.28 29.47 -24.64
CA ARG A 99 -11.75 28.66 -23.54
C ARG A 99 -11.83 27.18 -23.90
N ILE A 100 -10.66 26.53 -23.94
CA ILE A 100 -10.55 25.08 -24.14
C ILE A 100 -10.07 24.49 -22.80
N GLU A 101 -10.79 23.51 -22.27
CA GLU A 101 -10.39 22.76 -21.07
C GLU A 101 -10.10 21.30 -21.44
N LEU A 102 -8.85 20.90 -21.29
CA LEU A 102 -8.43 19.50 -21.41
C LEU A 102 -8.46 18.89 -20.01
N ASN A 103 -9.18 17.78 -19.78
CA ASN A 103 -9.09 16.97 -18.56
C ASN A 103 -8.27 15.71 -18.86
N ILE A 104 -7.07 15.62 -18.27
CA ILE A 104 -6.13 14.51 -18.51
C ILE A 104 -6.04 13.63 -17.27
N ASP A 105 -6.18 12.31 -17.45
CA ASP A 105 -5.94 11.31 -16.41
C ASP A 105 -4.43 11.10 -16.21
N MET A 106 -3.93 11.50 -15.04
CA MET A 106 -2.51 11.45 -14.70
C MET A 106 -1.94 10.04 -14.62
N SER A 107 -2.77 9.00 -14.41
CA SER A 107 -2.30 7.61 -14.40
C SER A 107 -1.69 7.17 -15.75
N LYS A 108 -1.95 7.93 -16.83
CA LYS A 108 -1.48 7.67 -18.19
C LYS A 108 -0.31 8.56 -18.62
N LEU A 109 0.01 9.59 -17.86
CA LEU A 109 1.18 10.43 -18.09
C LEU A 109 2.36 9.84 -17.31
N GLN A 110 3.19 9.04 -17.98
CA GLN A 110 4.31 8.36 -17.33
C GLN A 110 5.38 9.34 -16.80
N ASP A 111 5.53 10.53 -17.41
CA ASP A 111 6.56 11.51 -17.04
C ASP A 111 6.07 12.97 -17.10
N SER A 112 6.74 13.84 -16.34
CA SER A 112 6.70 15.29 -16.53
C SER A 112 7.30 15.67 -17.89
N GLY A 113 6.61 16.50 -18.68
CA GLY A 113 7.03 16.82 -20.05
C GLY A 113 6.37 18.08 -20.62
N VAL A 114 6.86 18.54 -21.77
CA VAL A 114 6.22 19.58 -22.58
C VAL A 114 5.28 18.90 -23.57
N PHE A 115 4.04 19.36 -23.63
CA PHE A 115 3.03 18.86 -24.55
C PHE A 115 2.71 19.95 -25.55
N THR A 116 2.63 19.61 -26.84
CA THR A 116 2.27 20.58 -27.88
C THR A 116 0.80 20.41 -28.22
N CYS A 117 0.00 21.44 -27.97
CA CYS A 117 -1.38 21.51 -28.41
C CYS A 117 -1.46 22.28 -29.73
N ILE A 118 -2.04 21.66 -30.75
CA ILE A 118 -2.21 22.19 -32.09
C ILE A 118 -3.69 22.43 -32.36
N ILE A 119 -4.07 23.69 -32.61
CA ILE A 119 -5.45 24.09 -32.95
C ILE A 119 -5.51 24.50 -34.41
N HIS A 120 -6.44 23.92 -35.16
CA HIS A 120 -6.71 24.24 -36.56
C HIS A 120 -8.04 24.96 -36.71
N PHE A 121 -8.10 25.99 -37.55
CA PHE A 121 -9.32 26.75 -37.84
C PHE A 121 -9.74 26.54 -39.30
N ASP A 122 -11.03 26.34 -39.53
CA ASP A 122 -11.57 26.19 -40.88
C ASP A 122 -11.79 27.57 -41.53
N VAL A 123 -11.50 27.68 -42.82
CA VAL A 123 -11.69 28.83 -43.74
C VAL A 123 -10.56 29.88 -43.89
N GLY A 124 -9.98 29.92 -45.10
CA GLY A 124 -9.33 31.09 -45.71
C GLY A 124 -7.85 30.92 -46.03
N GLU A 125 -7.08 30.50 -45.05
CA GLU A 125 -5.71 29.99 -45.10
C GLU A 125 -5.50 29.30 -43.73
N PRO A 126 -5.02 28.05 -43.67
CA PRO A 126 -4.94 27.30 -42.43
C PRO A 126 -3.96 27.99 -41.47
N GLU A 127 -4.50 28.60 -40.41
CA GLU A 127 -3.69 29.18 -39.34
C GLU A 127 -3.60 28.15 -38.22
N THR A 128 -2.41 27.57 -38.06
CA THR A 128 -2.11 26.59 -37.02
C THR A 128 -1.52 27.30 -35.81
N ILE A 129 -2.12 27.08 -34.64
CA ILE A 129 -1.58 27.60 -33.38
C ILE A 129 -0.99 26.44 -32.61
N GLU A 130 0.32 26.51 -32.38
CA GLU A 130 1.05 25.59 -31.52
C GLU A 130 1.31 26.26 -30.17
N THR A 131 0.92 25.61 -29.08
CA THR A 131 1.29 26.03 -27.73
C THR A 131 1.88 24.88 -26.93
N ASN A 132 2.94 25.19 -26.18
CA ASN A 132 3.64 24.26 -25.32
C ASN A 132 3.07 24.34 -23.90
N VAL A 133 2.69 23.19 -23.35
CA VAL A 133 2.18 23.02 -21.98
C VAL A 133 3.21 22.24 -21.20
N ILE A 134 3.82 22.84 -20.19
CA ILE A 134 4.83 22.16 -19.37
C ILE A 134 4.13 21.55 -18.15
N ILE A 135 4.13 20.22 -18.02
CA ILE A 135 3.60 19.51 -16.86
C ILE A 135 4.77 19.09 -15.97
N ARG A 136 4.81 19.55 -14.71
CA ARG A 136 5.80 19.14 -13.72
C ARG A 136 5.16 18.23 -12.67
N ARG A 137 5.80 17.07 -12.43
CA ARG A 137 5.40 16.12 -11.38
C ARG A 137 5.94 16.65 -10.06
N LYS A 138 5.06 17.01 -9.12
CA LYS A 138 5.48 17.45 -7.79
C LYS A 138 5.79 16.22 -6.93
N GLU A 139 6.96 16.15 -6.30
CA GLU A 139 7.29 15.11 -5.33
C GLU A 139 6.23 15.09 -4.21
N LYS A 140 5.97 13.89 -3.64
CA LYS A 140 4.99 13.69 -2.58
C LYS A 140 5.44 14.44 -1.31
N ASN A 141 5.02 15.69 -1.20
CA ASN A 141 5.09 16.41 0.05
C ASN A 141 4.04 15.83 1.00
N LEU A 142 4.42 15.55 2.24
CA LEU A 142 3.47 15.35 3.31
C LEU A 142 2.75 16.66 3.57
N SER A 143 1.44 16.64 3.44
CA SER A 143 0.60 17.79 3.73
C SER A 143 -0.22 17.51 4.98
N PHE A 144 -0.23 18.46 5.91
CA PHE A 144 -1.10 18.46 7.07
C PHE A 144 -2.11 19.58 6.92
N LYS A 145 -3.38 19.33 7.22
CA LYS A 145 -4.39 20.39 7.26
C LYS A 145 -5.02 20.50 8.63
N ILE A 146 -4.88 21.66 9.24
CA ILE A 146 -5.49 22.03 10.51
C ILE A 146 -6.68 22.94 10.19
N TRP A 147 -7.92 22.55 10.50
CA TRP A 147 -9.12 23.32 10.15
C TRP A 147 -9.80 23.99 11.35
N HIS A 148 -10.72 24.91 11.08
CA HIS A 148 -11.71 25.43 12.04
C HIS A 148 -11.10 26.07 13.31
N LEU A 149 -10.10 26.94 13.14
CA LEU A 149 -9.44 27.65 14.22
C LEU A 149 -10.24 28.90 14.65
N GLU A 150 -11.50 28.71 15.04
CA GLU A 150 -12.34 29.79 15.55
C GLU A 150 -12.03 30.06 17.02
N TYR A 151 -11.99 31.35 17.38
CA TYR A 151 -11.79 31.85 18.74
C TYR A 151 -10.40 31.63 19.37
N ILE A 152 -9.46 30.97 18.70
CA ILE A 152 -8.12 30.69 19.24
C ILE A 152 -7.30 31.97 19.40
N SER A 153 -6.72 32.17 20.59
CA SER A 153 -5.89 33.35 20.91
C SER A 153 -4.45 33.20 20.43
N SER A 154 -3.92 31.97 20.45
CA SER A 154 -2.63 31.64 19.84
C SER A 154 -2.57 30.15 19.57
N MET A 155 -1.89 29.75 18.51
CA MET A 155 -1.62 28.36 18.19
C MET A 155 -0.10 28.17 18.09
N THR A 156 0.44 27.14 18.72
CA THR A 156 1.85 26.78 18.61
C THR A 156 1.93 25.43 17.93
N VAL A 157 2.57 25.40 16.78
CA VAL A 157 2.81 24.17 16.02
C VAL A 157 4.24 23.74 16.29
N TYR A 158 4.35 22.49 16.69
CA TYR A 158 5.59 21.81 17.04
C TYR A 158 5.81 20.76 15.95
N ILE A 159 6.86 20.91 15.14
CA ILE A 159 7.20 20.01 14.02
C ILE A 159 8.58 19.38 14.27
N CYS A 160 8.66 18.07 14.44
CA CYS A 160 9.94 17.36 14.55
C CYS A 160 10.28 16.62 13.25
N SER A 161 11.48 16.82 12.69
CA SER A 161 12.05 15.96 11.65
C SER A 161 13.17 15.07 12.19
N GLN A 162 13.30 13.87 11.65
CA GLN A 162 14.48 13.02 11.85
C GLN A 162 15.63 13.36 10.91
N PHE A 163 15.31 13.95 9.75
CA PHE A 163 16.27 14.28 8.69
C PHE A 163 16.43 15.80 8.65
N GLY A 164 17.66 16.30 8.71
CA GLY A 164 17.94 17.71 8.99
C GLY A 164 17.54 18.72 7.90
N ASN A 165 16.78 18.36 6.86
CA ASN A 165 16.44 19.27 5.76
C ASN A 165 14.93 19.48 5.64
N LEU A 166 14.38 20.17 6.64
CA LEU A 166 12.96 20.41 6.74
C LEU A 166 12.53 21.65 5.92
N ASN A 167 12.03 21.44 4.69
CA ASN A 167 11.28 22.48 4.00
C ASN A 167 9.83 22.48 4.50
N ILE A 168 9.35 23.61 5.03
CA ILE A 168 7.97 23.78 5.45
C ILE A 168 7.35 24.98 4.74
N SER A 169 6.24 24.78 4.03
CA SER A 169 5.38 25.89 3.65
C SER A 169 4.10 25.90 4.47
N PHE A 170 3.79 27.06 5.05
CA PHE A 170 2.52 27.33 5.71
C PHE A 170 1.60 28.09 4.76
N ARG A 171 0.41 27.55 4.52
CA ARG A 171 -0.65 28.26 3.81
C ARG A 171 -1.85 28.43 4.73
N SER A 172 -2.29 29.66 4.91
CA SER A 172 -3.46 30.00 5.73
C SER A 172 -4.49 30.73 4.89
N ILE A 173 -5.75 30.28 4.97
CA ILE A 173 -6.87 30.96 4.31
C ILE A 173 -7.74 31.66 5.37
N PHE A 174 -7.91 32.97 5.21
CA PHE A 174 -8.75 33.80 6.09
C PHE A 174 -10.08 34.13 5.42
N ARG A 175 -11.19 33.94 6.14
CA ARG A 175 -12.48 34.54 5.78
C ARG A 175 -12.89 35.57 6.83
N MET A 176 -13.22 36.77 6.37
CA MET A 176 -13.92 37.79 7.15
C MET A 176 -15.44 37.58 7.01
N ASN A 177 -16.20 37.95 8.03
CA ASN A 177 -17.66 37.89 7.97
C ASN A 177 -18.21 38.75 6.83
N ALA A 178 -19.30 38.28 6.22
CA ALA A 178 -19.85 38.80 4.97
C ALA A 178 -20.27 40.29 5.00
N ASP A 179 -20.38 40.90 6.17
CA ASP A 179 -20.68 42.33 6.33
C ASP A 179 -19.47 43.25 6.08
N ASP A 180 -18.24 42.71 6.04
CA ASP A 180 -17.03 43.40 5.60
C ASP A 180 -16.54 42.80 4.25
N LEU A 181 -16.78 43.53 3.16
CA LEU A 181 -16.56 43.19 1.75
C LEU A 181 -15.53 42.07 1.40
N SER A 182 -16.06 40.96 0.87
CA SER A 182 -15.67 40.21 -0.35
C SER A 182 -14.20 40.06 -0.78
N LYS A 183 -13.22 40.04 0.12
CA LYS A 183 -11.85 39.64 -0.21
C LYS A 183 -11.40 38.50 0.69
N SER A 184 -11.36 37.27 0.15
CA SER A 184 -10.50 36.25 0.73
C SER A 184 -9.06 36.69 0.50
N LEU A 185 -8.34 37.05 1.55
CA LEU A 185 -6.92 37.30 1.46
C LEU A 185 -6.22 35.94 1.56
N ASP A 186 -5.82 35.37 0.43
CA ASP A 186 -4.89 34.23 0.41
C ASP A 186 -3.49 34.81 0.63
N THR A 187 -3.09 34.94 1.90
CA THR A 187 -1.73 35.32 2.26
C THR A 187 -0.90 34.06 2.41
N THR A 188 -0.24 33.66 1.33
CA THR A 188 0.88 32.71 1.40
C THR A 188 2.06 33.42 2.06
N HIS A 189 2.24 33.18 3.35
CA HIS A 189 3.49 33.51 4.03
C HIS A 189 4.49 32.38 3.80
N THR A 190 5.18 32.41 2.65
CA THR A 190 6.44 31.67 2.46
C THR A 190 7.54 32.42 3.21
N GLU A 191 7.72 32.12 4.49
CA GLU A 191 8.92 32.52 5.21
C GLU A 191 10.09 31.63 4.75
N SER A 192 11.27 32.23 4.64
CA SER A 192 12.51 31.69 4.09
C SER A 192 12.82 30.25 4.52
N ASN A 193 13.30 29.43 3.57
CA ASN A 193 13.96 28.15 3.82
C ASN A 193 14.98 28.31 4.97
N GLU A 194 14.61 27.89 6.18
CA GLU A 194 15.58 27.74 7.26
C GLU A 194 16.28 26.39 7.05
N GLU A 195 17.46 26.41 6.43
CA GLU A 195 18.34 25.24 6.38
C GLU A 195 18.82 24.92 7.81
N LEU A 196 18.17 23.96 8.45
CA LEU A 196 18.45 23.54 9.82
C LEU A 196 19.45 22.38 9.86
N TYR A 197 20.74 22.67 9.86
CA TYR A 197 21.75 21.63 10.06
C TYR A 197 21.64 21.02 11.48
N ALA A 198 21.25 19.74 11.56
CA ALA A 198 21.05 18.83 12.71
C ALA A 198 19.58 18.58 13.14
N MET A 199 19.31 17.39 13.70
CA MET A 199 18.01 16.99 14.29
C MET A 199 17.52 18.07 15.26
N LYS A 200 16.66 18.96 14.78
CA LYS A 200 16.04 20.03 15.54
C LYS A 200 14.57 20.06 15.19
N CYS A 201 13.76 19.99 16.23
CA CYS A 201 12.36 20.23 16.06
C CYS A 201 12.10 21.74 15.93
N LEU A 202 11.27 22.11 14.97
CA LEU A 202 10.84 23.48 14.75
C LEU A 202 9.62 23.75 15.63
N LYS A 203 9.75 24.76 16.48
CA LYS A 203 8.63 25.33 17.23
C LYS A 203 8.21 26.63 16.59
N LYS A 204 7.00 26.67 16.02
CA LYS A 204 6.44 27.87 15.41
C LYS A 204 5.21 28.32 16.20
N LYS A 205 5.28 29.51 16.78
CA LYS A 205 4.16 30.12 17.50
C LYS A 205 3.44 31.10 16.58
N PHE A 206 2.18 30.81 16.29
CA PHE A 206 1.24 31.67 15.58
C PHE A 206 0.43 32.46 16.59
N PHE A 207 0.64 33.78 16.61
CA PHE A 207 -0.23 34.69 17.36
C PHE A 207 -1.36 35.13 16.44
N ILE A 208 -2.61 34.82 16.83
CA ILE A 208 -3.79 35.25 16.08
C ILE A 208 -4.25 36.55 16.73
N ILE A 209 -3.76 37.68 16.20
CA ILE A 209 -3.92 39.01 16.83
C ILE A 209 -5.30 39.63 16.55
N PHE A 210 -6.18 38.98 15.79
CA PHE A 210 -7.40 39.61 15.29
C PHE A 210 -8.68 38.97 15.86
N HIS A 211 -9.39 39.72 16.72
CA HIS A 211 -10.77 39.41 17.07
C HIS A 211 -11.65 39.48 15.81
N GLY A 212 -12.27 38.35 15.44
CA GLY A 212 -13.28 38.29 14.37
C GLY A 212 -12.83 37.68 13.04
N MET A 213 -11.57 37.28 12.88
CA MET A 213 -11.14 36.52 11.70
C MET A 213 -11.29 35.02 11.93
N ARG A 214 -11.80 34.32 10.90
CA ARG A 214 -11.89 32.86 10.85
C ARG A 214 -10.76 32.33 9.99
N ILE A 215 -9.85 31.56 10.58
CA ILE A 215 -8.88 30.77 9.82
C ILE A 215 -9.59 29.50 9.38
N GLU A 216 -9.76 29.32 8.06
CA GLU A 216 -10.41 28.13 7.51
C GLU A 216 -9.53 26.91 7.75
N TYR A 217 -8.27 27.01 7.32
CA TYR A 217 -7.26 26.01 7.61
C TYR A 217 -5.83 26.55 7.55
N ILE A 218 -4.92 25.78 8.13
CA ILE A 218 -3.48 25.88 7.97
C ILE A 218 -3.00 24.60 7.31
N GLU A 219 -2.41 24.74 6.12
CA GLU A 219 -1.76 23.66 5.39
C GLU A 219 -0.26 23.74 5.65
N VAL A 220 0.32 22.62 6.07
CA VAL A 220 1.75 22.47 6.31
C VAL A 220 2.24 21.44 5.32
N ASP A 221 2.97 21.87 4.29
CA ASP A 221 3.63 20.94 3.37
C ASP A 221 5.06 20.74 3.80
N THR A 222 5.51 19.50 3.81
CA THR A 222 6.90 19.16 4.06
C THR A 222 7.38 18.01 3.19
N THR A 223 8.64 18.07 2.77
CA THR A 223 9.32 16.98 2.05
C THR A 223 9.74 15.86 2.98
N ASP A 224 9.80 16.14 4.28
CA ASP A 224 10.34 15.26 5.29
C ASP A 224 9.24 14.72 6.21
N LEU A 225 9.58 13.60 6.81
CA LEU A 225 8.78 12.83 7.72
C LEU A 225 8.70 13.51 9.10
N VAL A 226 7.54 14.12 9.41
CA VAL A 226 7.38 14.93 10.63
C VAL A 226 6.31 14.47 11.59
N THR A 227 6.58 14.64 12.88
CA THR A 227 5.54 14.61 13.93
C THR A 227 5.07 16.04 14.20
N MET A 228 3.76 16.28 14.07
CA MET A 228 3.17 17.60 14.33
C MET A 228 2.29 17.58 15.58
N ILE A 229 2.68 18.35 16.59
CA ILE A 229 1.86 18.64 17.77
C ILE A 229 1.32 20.07 17.65
N VAL A 230 0.01 20.23 17.78
CA VAL A 230 -0.63 21.54 17.73
C VAL A 230 -1.13 21.86 19.12
N VAL A 231 -0.58 22.93 19.70
CA VAL A 231 -1.00 23.46 20.99
C VAL A 231 -1.79 24.74 20.74
N TYR A 232 -3.09 24.73 21.02
CA TYR A 232 -3.89 25.95 20.89
C TYR A 232 -4.30 26.49 22.24
N ASN A 233 -4.27 27.83 22.35
CA ASN A 233 -4.62 28.56 23.55
C ASN A 233 -5.95 29.28 23.35
N TRP A 234 -6.91 29.03 24.23
CA TRP A 234 -8.21 29.67 24.21
C TRP A 234 -8.55 30.28 25.56
N LEU A 235 -8.63 31.61 25.67
CA LEU A 235 -9.16 32.33 26.84
C LEU A 235 -8.69 31.77 28.22
N SER A 236 -7.40 31.39 28.35
CA SER A 236 -6.68 30.75 29.50
C SER A 236 -6.54 29.22 29.51
N TYR A 237 -7.19 28.51 28.60
CA TYR A 237 -7.07 27.07 28.41
C TYR A 237 -6.05 26.72 27.33
N GLN A 238 -5.34 25.59 27.47
CA GLN A 238 -4.39 25.09 26.48
C GLN A 238 -4.63 23.61 26.21
N GLU A 239 -4.76 23.24 24.94
CA GLU A 239 -4.89 21.84 24.50
C GLU A 239 -3.81 21.50 23.49
N ALA A 240 -3.32 20.26 23.55
CA ALA A 240 -2.34 19.72 22.63
C ALA A 240 -2.92 18.49 21.94
N TYR A 241 -2.98 18.51 20.61
CA TYR A 241 -3.35 17.33 19.82
C TYR A 241 -2.26 16.98 18.81
N MET A 242 -2.25 15.72 18.40
CA MET A 242 -1.36 15.23 17.35
C MET A 242 -2.12 15.21 16.03
N ALA A 243 -1.58 15.91 15.04
CA ALA A 243 -2.16 15.93 13.70
C ALA A 243 -1.61 14.77 12.86
N LEU A 244 -2.50 14.01 12.23
CA LEU A 244 -2.13 12.99 11.26
C LEU A 244 -1.93 13.63 9.87
N PRO A 245 -0.85 13.30 9.15
CA PRO A 245 -0.67 13.79 7.78
C PRO A 245 -1.75 13.21 6.86
N ILE A 246 -2.05 13.91 5.76
CA ILE A 246 -3.15 13.56 4.85
C ILE A 246 -3.00 12.15 4.26
N ASN A 247 -1.77 11.71 3.99
CA ASN A 247 -1.49 10.36 3.50
C ASN A 247 -1.77 9.27 4.56
N GLU A 248 -1.86 9.63 5.84
CA GLU A 248 -2.23 8.73 6.92
C GLU A 248 -3.73 8.74 7.24
N TRP A 249 -4.52 9.52 6.50
CA TRP A 249 -5.96 9.49 6.62
C TRP A 249 -6.50 8.12 6.21
N ARG A 250 -7.57 7.67 6.88
CA ARG A 250 -8.18 6.35 6.65
C ARG A 250 -9.62 6.52 6.20
N SER A 251 -10.21 5.43 5.72
CA SER A 251 -11.63 5.36 5.35
C SER A 251 -12.54 5.05 6.54
N ARG A 252 -11.99 4.79 7.74
CA ARG A 252 -12.72 4.35 8.93
C ARG A 252 -12.10 4.88 10.21
N TYR A 253 -12.93 5.42 11.11
CA TYR A 253 -12.52 5.95 12.41
C TYR A 253 -13.51 5.54 13.51
N ILE A 254 -12.99 5.27 14.71
CA ILE A 254 -13.77 5.27 15.96
C ILE A 254 -13.47 6.57 16.69
N ILE A 255 -14.51 7.23 17.18
CA ILE A 255 -14.41 8.50 17.88
C ILE A 255 -15.15 8.37 19.20
N ILE A 256 -14.51 8.75 20.30
CA ILE A 256 -15.15 8.88 21.61
C ILE A 256 -15.03 10.33 22.05
N TYR A 257 -16.16 10.94 22.38
CA TYR A 257 -16.24 12.33 22.80
C TYR A 257 -17.33 12.55 23.86
N SER A 258 -17.32 13.71 24.52
CA SER A 258 -18.38 14.09 25.46
C SER A 258 -19.61 14.57 24.71
N ARG A 259 -20.80 14.45 25.32
CA ARG A 259 -22.05 15.02 24.75
C ARG A 259 -21.98 16.51 24.40
N ALA A 260 -21.02 17.26 24.95
CA ALA A 260 -20.82 18.67 24.64
C ALA A 260 -19.83 18.91 23.49
N GLY A 261 -19.44 17.89 22.72
CA GLY A 261 -18.40 18.01 21.70
C GLY A 261 -18.85 18.13 20.24
N PHE A 262 -17.90 18.49 19.40
CA PHE A 262 -18.00 18.50 17.95
C PHE A 262 -17.11 17.41 17.34
N VAL A 263 -17.48 16.99 16.14
CA VAL A 263 -16.64 16.17 15.28
C VAL A 263 -16.61 16.83 13.91
N THR A 264 -15.41 17.19 13.48
CA THR A 264 -15.11 17.72 12.16
C THR A 264 -14.48 16.60 11.34
N ILE A 265 -15.13 16.27 10.23
CA ILE A 265 -14.63 15.30 9.25
C ILE A 265 -14.11 16.06 8.05
N ILE A 266 -12.94 15.68 7.56
CA ILE A 266 -12.22 16.42 6.53
C ILE A 266 -11.89 15.45 5.40
N SER A 267 -12.61 15.52 4.28
CA SER A 267 -12.25 14.70 3.11
C SER A 267 -11.34 15.48 2.17
N ALA A 268 -10.37 14.80 1.56
CA ALA A 268 -9.57 15.38 0.48
C ALA A 268 -10.37 15.50 -0.84
N LYS A 269 -11.49 14.78 -0.96
CA LYS A 269 -12.38 14.82 -2.13
C LYS A 269 -13.67 15.58 -1.79
N ASN A 270 -14.10 16.46 -2.70
CA ASN A 270 -15.28 17.31 -2.49
C ASN A 270 -16.63 16.54 -2.45
N ASN A 271 -16.69 15.27 -2.92
CA ASN A 271 -17.95 14.51 -3.08
C ASN A 271 -17.89 13.11 -2.43
N SER A 272 -17.31 13.00 -1.24
CA SER A 272 -17.22 11.71 -0.55
C SER A 272 -18.52 11.42 0.21
N SER A 273 -19.17 10.30 -0.09
CA SER A 273 -20.22 9.72 0.75
C SER A 273 -19.64 9.39 2.13
N LEU A 274 -20.29 9.88 3.17
CA LEU A 274 -19.89 9.65 4.55
C LEU A 274 -21.03 8.94 5.27
N ASN A 275 -20.72 7.80 5.86
CA ASN A 275 -21.63 7.06 6.70
C ASN A 275 -21.20 7.24 8.16
N VAL A 276 -22.13 7.68 9.00
CA VAL A 276 -21.93 7.88 10.44
C VAL A 276 -22.87 6.95 11.18
N ILE A 277 -22.31 6.04 11.95
CA ILE A 277 -23.06 5.20 12.88
C ILE A 277 -22.81 5.78 14.28
N SER A 278 -23.81 6.50 14.80
CA SER A 278 -23.83 6.97 16.19
C SER A 278 -24.60 5.98 17.06
N GLN A 279 -24.15 5.82 18.30
CA GLN A 279 -24.90 5.04 19.28
C GLN A 279 -24.92 5.78 20.62
N GLU A 280 -26.12 6.24 21.01
CA GLU A 280 -26.32 6.87 22.32
C GLU A 280 -26.33 5.83 23.44
N VAL A 281 -25.66 6.19 24.54
CA VAL A 281 -25.77 5.50 25.82
C VAL A 281 -26.90 6.17 26.60
N GLY A 282 -28.03 5.48 26.70
CA GLY A 282 -29.26 5.95 27.37
C GLY A 282 -30.46 5.77 26.43
N GLU A 283 -31.63 5.44 26.99
CA GLU A 283 -32.83 4.94 26.30
C GLU A 283 -33.24 5.67 25.00
N GLU A 284 -33.78 4.86 24.08
CA GLU A 284 -34.21 5.12 22.68
C GLU A 284 -33.13 5.06 21.57
N GLN A 285 -33.25 4.02 20.72
CA GLN A 285 -32.50 3.87 19.48
C GLN A 285 -32.88 4.98 18.48
N LEU A 286 -32.05 6.01 18.36
CA LEU A 286 -32.05 6.88 17.20
C LEU A 286 -31.25 6.22 16.08
N ALA A 287 -31.94 5.52 15.17
CA ALA A 287 -31.38 5.16 13.88
C ALA A 287 -31.25 6.43 13.03
N ILE A 288 -30.05 7.00 12.94
CA ILE A 288 -29.80 8.12 12.04
C ILE A 288 -29.64 7.57 10.62
N THR A 289 -30.66 7.79 9.79
CA THR A 289 -30.64 7.59 8.33
C THR A 289 -29.57 8.47 7.66
N GLU A 290 -28.91 7.95 6.62
CA GLU A 290 -27.99 8.65 5.71
C GLU A 290 -28.32 10.15 5.58
N ARG A 291 -27.39 11.02 5.97
CA ARG A 291 -27.40 12.43 5.59
C ARG A 291 -26.09 12.72 4.88
N GLU A 292 -26.15 13.29 3.69
CA GLU A 292 -25.08 14.15 3.19
C GLU A 292 -24.86 15.25 4.23
N VAL A 293 -23.80 15.13 5.02
CA VAL A 293 -23.44 16.15 6.01
C VAL A 293 -22.70 17.26 5.25
N GLU A 294 -23.40 18.32 4.86
CA GLU A 294 -22.73 19.59 4.55
C GLU A 294 -22.03 20.08 5.82
N LEU A 295 -20.72 19.90 5.90
CA LEU A 295 -19.86 20.37 6.98
C LEU A 295 -19.83 21.91 6.98
N ARG A 296 -20.77 22.53 7.69
CA ARG A 296 -20.69 23.93 8.08
C ARG A 296 -20.86 24.07 9.59
N SER A 297 -19.72 24.12 10.28
CA SER A 297 -19.49 24.78 11.57
C SER A 297 -20.41 24.47 12.76
N CYS A 298 -19.85 23.90 13.84
CA CYS A 298 -20.34 23.94 15.23
C CYS A 298 -21.87 23.92 15.48
N GLN A 299 -22.67 23.22 14.67
CA GLN A 299 -24.09 23.00 14.94
C GLN A 299 -24.47 21.54 14.70
N MET A 300 -23.95 20.65 15.54
CA MET A 300 -24.80 19.59 16.09
C MET A 300 -25.31 20.07 17.45
N ILE A 301 -26.32 20.93 17.43
CA ILE A 301 -27.15 21.17 18.62
C ILE A 301 -28.19 20.06 18.62
N LEU A 302 -27.95 18.98 19.37
CA LEU A 302 -29.05 18.19 19.92
C LEU A 302 -29.57 18.96 21.15
N PRO A 303 -30.80 19.50 21.12
CA PRO A 303 -31.31 20.33 22.19
C PRO A 303 -31.78 19.44 23.33
N MET A 304 -30.93 19.20 24.33
CA MET A 304 -31.41 18.77 25.65
C MET A 304 -30.73 19.57 26.74
N MET A 305 -31.37 20.67 27.12
CA MET A 305 -31.09 21.38 28.36
C MET A 305 -31.57 20.52 29.53
N GLY A 306 -30.64 19.85 30.18
CA GLY A 306 -30.81 19.21 31.47
C GLY A 306 -29.42 18.92 32.02
N PHE A 307 -29.18 19.20 33.30
CA PHE A 307 -27.91 18.89 33.97
C PHE A 307 -27.59 17.40 33.77
N VAL A 308 -26.68 17.07 32.86
CA VAL A 308 -26.26 15.69 32.60
C VAL A 308 -25.09 15.37 33.52
N GLU A 309 -25.19 14.27 34.27
CA GLU A 309 -24.07 13.71 35.02
C GLU A 309 -22.86 13.55 34.08
N THR A 310 -21.67 13.93 34.55
CA THR A 310 -20.39 14.02 33.81
C THR A 310 -19.84 12.70 33.25
N ASN A 311 -20.68 11.68 33.06
CA ASN A 311 -20.31 10.30 32.77
C ASN A 311 -20.87 9.74 31.44
N THR A 312 -21.56 10.54 30.62
CA THR A 312 -22.09 10.07 29.34
C THR A 312 -21.12 10.38 28.20
N PHE A 313 -20.35 9.37 27.78
CA PHE A 313 -19.52 9.40 26.58
C PHE A 313 -20.35 8.91 25.38
N LEU A 314 -20.14 9.50 24.21
CA LEU A 314 -20.69 8.98 22.95
C LEU A 314 -19.57 8.34 22.13
N GLY A 315 -19.83 7.16 21.59
CA GLY A 315 -19.02 6.55 20.55
C GLY A 315 -19.63 6.79 19.17
N LEU A 316 -18.82 7.23 18.22
CA LEU A 316 -19.15 7.30 16.80
C LEU A 316 -18.24 6.35 16.04
N TYR A 317 -18.83 5.60 15.12
CA TYR A 317 -18.10 4.93 14.07
C TYR A 317 -18.38 5.63 12.75
N VAL A 318 -17.32 6.14 12.13
CA VAL A 318 -17.41 6.92 10.90
C VAL A 318 -16.68 6.18 9.81
N TYR A 319 -17.30 6.01 8.64
CA TYR A 319 -16.65 5.42 7.48
C TYR A 319 -17.06 6.10 6.16
N SER A 320 -16.17 6.04 5.17
CA SER A 320 -16.35 6.62 3.85
C SER A 320 -15.67 5.75 2.80
N ASP A 321 -16.09 5.87 1.54
CA ASP A 321 -15.46 5.21 0.40
C ASP A 321 -14.09 5.81 0.05
N SER A 322 -13.70 6.91 0.70
CA SER A 322 -12.43 7.60 0.52
C SER A 322 -11.74 7.87 1.85
N ALA A 323 -10.44 8.16 1.83
CA ALA A 323 -9.72 8.58 3.02
C ALA A 323 -10.14 9.99 3.47
N PHE A 324 -10.33 10.17 4.77
CA PHE A 324 -10.66 11.46 5.39
C PHE A 324 -9.93 11.62 6.72
N GLY A 325 -9.67 12.85 7.12
CA GLY A 325 -9.19 13.20 8.46
C GLY A 325 -10.36 13.41 9.39
N VAL A 326 -10.13 13.18 10.69
CA VAL A 326 -11.12 13.44 11.73
C VAL A 326 -10.48 14.26 12.83
N VAL A 327 -11.16 15.33 13.22
CA VAL A 327 -10.85 16.13 14.40
C VAL A 327 -12.09 16.14 15.26
N ALA A 328 -12.05 15.52 16.44
CA ALA A 328 -13.10 15.71 17.45
C ALA A 328 -12.70 16.88 18.35
N GLY A 329 -13.62 17.42 19.14
CA GLY A 329 -13.33 18.48 20.12
C GLY A 329 -14.53 18.77 21.01
N GLN A 330 -14.42 19.71 21.96
CA GLN A 330 -15.52 20.12 22.83
C GLN A 330 -16.08 21.51 22.46
N CYS A 331 -17.39 21.64 22.26
CA CYS A 331 -18.07 22.93 22.17
C CYS A 331 -18.42 23.40 23.59
N TYR A 332 -17.81 24.49 24.04
CA TYR A 332 -18.08 24.94 25.41
C TYR A 332 -19.43 25.65 25.53
N LEU A 333 -20.28 25.11 26.41
CA LEU A 333 -21.49 25.73 26.95
C LEU A 333 -21.20 26.17 28.41
N ASP A 334 -21.05 27.48 28.59
CA ASP A 334 -21.12 28.25 29.83
C ASP A 334 -20.00 28.12 30.89
N LYS A 335 -19.49 29.28 31.36
CA LYS A 335 -18.24 29.53 32.14
C LYS A 335 -18.02 28.75 33.44
N GLN A 336 -18.93 27.85 33.83
CA GLN A 336 -18.92 27.18 35.13
C GLN A 336 -18.75 25.66 35.06
N SER A 337 -18.77 25.02 33.89
CA SER A 337 -18.59 23.56 33.81
C SER A 337 -17.10 23.20 33.67
N SER A 338 -16.54 22.56 34.70
CA SER A 338 -15.13 22.14 34.79
C SER A 338 -14.81 20.86 33.99
N VAL A 339 -15.63 20.52 32.98
CA VAL A 339 -15.45 19.28 32.22
C VAL A 339 -14.58 19.59 31.01
N GLN A 340 -13.34 19.16 31.13
CA GLN A 340 -12.23 19.44 30.22
C GLN A 340 -11.78 18.14 29.54
N ASN A 341 -11.61 18.21 28.22
CA ASN A 341 -10.73 17.41 27.37
C ASN A 341 -11.29 16.05 26.97
N LEU A 342 -12.06 16.00 25.88
CA LEU A 342 -12.61 14.77 25.31
C LEU A 342 -12.34 14.65 23.81
N GLU A 343 -11.07 14.57 23.45
CA GLU A 343 -10.69 14.15 22.10
C GLU A 343 -10.04 12.77 22.16
N SER A 344 -10.72 11.80 21.57
CA SER A 344 -10.13 10.50 21.32
C SER A 344 -10.61 10.03 19.95
N VAL A 345 -9.71 10.05 18.99
CA VAL A 345 -9.93 9.62 17.61
C VAL A 345 -8.95 8.47 17.34
N LEU A 346 -9.46 7.36 16.85
CA LEU A 346 -8.65 6.21 16.47
C LEU A 346 -8.95 5.82 15.02
N PRO A 347 -7.99 5.98 14.08
CA PRO A 347 -8.13 5.37 12.75
C PRO A 347 -8.18 3.85 12.88
N ILE A 348 -9.07 3.19 12.12
CA ILE A 348 -9.20 1.73 12.14
C ILE A 348 -8.31 1.11 11.07
N GLU A 349 -7.43 0.21 11.50
CA GLU A 349 -6.73 -0.75 10.64
C GLU A 349 -7.34 -2.13 10.85
N ASP A 350 -7.60 -2.89 9.77
CA ASP A 350 -8.08 -4.27 9.91
C ASP A 350 -6.95 -5.17 10.43
N LEU A 351 -6.92 -5.35 11.75
CA LEU A 351 -5.99 -6.24 12.42
C LEU A 351 -6.65 -7.60 12.69
N PRO A 352 -5.90 -8.72 12.58
CA PRO A 352 -6.41 -10.05 12.92
C PRO A 352 -6.80 -10.17 14.39
N ARG A 353 -6.13 -9.38 15.25
CA ARG A 353 -6.40 -9.26 16.68
C ARG A 353 -5.96 -7.88 17.15
N TYR A 354 -6.73 -7.28 18.04
CA TYR A 354 -6.40 -6.01 18.67
C TYR A 354 -5.96 -6.26 20.10
N THR A 355 -4.71 -5.93 20.39
CA THR A 355 -4.15 -6.02 21.75
C THR A 355 -3.81 -4.63 22.24
N TYR A 356 -4.36 -4.23 23.38
CA TYR A 356 -4.10 -2.94 24.01
C TYR A 356 -3.48 -3.15 25.38
N VAL A 357 -2.48 -2.36 25.69
CA VAL A 357 -1.91 -2.29 27.03
C VAL A 357 -2.30 -0.95 27.64
N ALA A 358 -3.35 -0.95 28.44
CA ALA A 358 -3.78 0.23 29.17
C ALA A 358 -3.04 0.34 30.50
N PHE A 359 -2.74 1.55 30.92
CA PHE A 359 -1.99 1.81 32.14
C PHE A 359 -2.50 3.06 32.86
N CYS A 360 -2.20 3.18 34.14
CA CYS A 360 -2.49 4.37 34.94
C CYS A 360 -1.19 4.91 35.55
N PRO A 361 -0.80 6.16 35.24
CA PRO A 361 0.37 6.78 35.87
C PRO A 361 0.18 6.90 37.38
N GLU A 362 1.27 6.76 38.15
CA GLU A 362 1.24 6.89 39.62
C GLU A 362 0.62 8.24 40.05
N LYS A 363 -0.15 8.23 41.16
CA LYS A 363 -0.82 9.40 41.78
C LYS A 363 -2.00 10.00 41.01
N ARG A 364 -2.58 9.28 40.05
CA ARG A 364 -3.84 9.67 39.38
C ARG A 364 -4.93 8.64 39.63
N GLN A 365 -6.18 9.10 39.66
CA GLN A 365 -7.32 8.18 39.59
C GLN A 365 -7.63 7.95 38.11
N CYS A 366 -7.61 6.70 37.65
CA CYS A 366 -7.87 6.41 36.25
C CYS A 366 -9.18 5.64 36.08
N TYR A 367 -9.89 5.94 35.00
CA TYR A 367 -11.00 5.16 34.49
C TYR A 367 -10.61 4.65 33.11
N LEU A 368 -10.68 3.35 32.92
CA LEU A 368 -10.51 2.72 31.62
C LEU A 368 -11.88 2.62 30.97
N ILE A 369 -12.02 3.23 29.80
CA ILE A 369 -13.22 3.21 28.98
C ILE A 369 -12.89 2.39 27.74
N VAL A 370 -13.60 1.28 27.55
CA VAL A 370 -13.46 0.44 26.35
C VAL A 370 -14.74 0.55 25.55
N TYR A 371 -14.61 1.07 24.33
CA TYR A 371 -15.66 1.05 23.33
C TYR A 371 -15.39 -0.08 22.33
N ALA A 372 -16.33 -1.02 22.21
CA ALA A 372 -16.27 -2.10 21.25
C ALA A 372 -17.55 -2.10 20.41
N MET A 373 -17.44 -2.22 19.09
CA MET A 373 -18.64 -2.22 18.22
C MET A 373 -19.55 -3.42 18.47
N VAL A 374 -18.95 -4.55 18.85
CA VAL A 374 -19.66 -5.79 19.15
C VAL A 374 -19.48 -6.09 20.64
N PRO A 375 -20.57 -6.10 21.43
CA PRO A 375 -20.51 -6.45 22.86
C PRO A 375 -19.88 -7.83 23.05
N GLY A 376 -19.01 -7.98 24.04
CA GLY A 376 -18.54 -9.31 24.50
C GLY A 376 -17.42 -9.95 23.68
N ASN A 377 -16.87 -9.27 22.68
CA ASN A 377 -15.79 -9.80 21.83
C ASN A 377 -14.37 -9.49 22.32
N PHE A 378 -14.21 -9.11 23.59
CA PHE A 378 -12.90 -8.83 24.16
C PHE A 378 -12.71 -9.38 25.56
N THR A 379 -11.45 -9.66 25.88
CA THR A 379 -10.99 -10.06 27.20
C THR A 379 -10.22 -8.92 27.83
N CYS A 380 -10.45 -8.68 29.13
CA CYS A 380 -9.65 -7.75 29.92
C CYS A 380 -9.00 -8.53 31.06
N LYS A 381 -7.66 -8.50 31.10
CA LYS A 381 -6.83 -9.16 32.09
C LYS A 381 -6.01 -8.12 32.82
N LYS A 382 -6.00 -8.20 34.15
CA LYS A 382 -5.08 -7.39 34.97
C LYS A 382 -3.66 -7.93 34.78
N LEU A 383 -2.70 -7.06 34.47
CA LEU A 383 -1.31 -7.47 34.28
C LEU A 383 -0.60 -7.79 35.61
N PHE A 384 -1.07 -7.20 36.72
CA PHE A 384 -0.40 -7.30 38.03
C PHE A 384 -1.38 -7.67 39.17
N GLY A 385 -1.05 -8.69 39.96
CA GLY A 385 -1.85 -9.20 41.09
C GLY A 385 -2.71 -10.42 40.74
N ASP A 386 -3.48 -10.93 41.71
CA ASP A 386 -4.33 -12.12 41.53
C ASP A 386 -5.22 -11.97 40.29
N SER A 387 -5.32 -13.05 39.51
CA SER A 387 -5.97 -13.18 38.19
C SER A 387 -7.49 -12.98 38.19
N HIS A 388 -7.97 -11.98 38.92
CA HIS A 388 -9.37 -11.60 38.92
C HIS A 388 -9.70 -10.93 37.57
N PRO A 389 -10.76 -11.35 36.88
CA PRO A 389 -11.22 -10.70 35.66
C PRO A 389 -11.55 -9.23 35.96
N CYS A 390 -11.35 -8.34 34.98
CA CYS A 390 -11.76 -6.94 35.12
C CYS A 390 -13.28 -6.89 35.37
N TRP A 391 -13.70 -6.44 36.54
CA TRP A 391 -15.13 -6.28 36.86
C TRP A 391 -15.61 -4.93 36.33
N PRO A 392 -16.57 -4.90 35.39
CA PRO A 392 -17.10 -3.65 34.88
C PRO A 392 -17.92 -2.95 35.97
N ILE A 393 -17.73 -1.64 36.12
CA ILE A 393 -18.51 -0.83 37.06
C ILE A 393 -19.81 -0.39 36.43
N LYS A 394 -19.77 -0.16 35.12
CA LYS A 394 -20.93 0.06 34.28
C LYS A 394 -20.68 -0.65 32.95
N SER A 395 -21.65 -1.45 32.51
CA SER A 395 -21.70 -2.00 31.16
C SER A 395 -22.99 -1.53 30.50
N HIS A 396 -22.87 -0.71 29.47
CA HIS A 396 -23.94 -0.48 28.50
C HIS A 396 -23.54 -1.16 27.22
N ALA A 397 -24.50 -1.65 26.42
CA ALA A 397 -24.33 -2.57 25.28
C ALA A 397 -22.92 -2.61 24.66
N ASN A 398 -22.31 -1.47 24.31
CA ASN A 398 -20.99 -1.38 23.65
C ASN A 398 -19.89 -0.61 24.41
N ILE A 399 -20.18 -0.08 25.61
CA ILE A 399 -19.21 0.67 26.43
C ILE A 399 -19.06 0.00 27.79
N ILE A 400 -17.81 -0.35 28.11
CA ILE A 400 -17.46 -0.91 29.41
C ILE A 400 -16.50 0.04 30.12
N VAL A 401 -16.88 0.45 31.34
CA VAL A 401 -16.08 1.33 32.18
C VAL A 401 -15.52 0.55 33.37
N TYR A 402 -14.21 0.62 33.56
CA TYR A 402 -13.49 0.06 34.69
C TYR A 402 -12.84 1.20 35.50
N GLN A 403 -13.06 1.25 36.82
CA GLN A 403 -12.31 2.17 37.69
C GLN A 403 -11.00 1.48 38.07
N ASN A 404 -9.93 2.25 38.00
CA ASN A 404 -8.59 1.79 38.25
C ASN A 404 -7.95 2.63 39.35
N SER A 405 -7.58 1.99 40.45
CA SER A 405 -6.85 2.62 41.55
C SER A 405 -5.33 2.57 41.40
N SER A 406 -4.75 1.68 40.56
CA SER A 406 -3.27 1.52 40.49
C SER A 406 -2.68 0.49 39.48
N ASN A 407 -3.39 0.02 38.43
CA ASN A 407 -2.94 -1.16 37.67
C ASN A 407 -2.83 -0.96 36.15
N ALA A 408 -2.07 -1.83 35.49
CA ALA A 408 -2.08 -1.98 34.04
C ALA A 408 -2.99 -3.15 33.62
N PHE A 409 -3.59 -3.04 32.44
CA PHE A 409 -4.52 -4.02 31.88
C PHE A 409 -4.11 -4.40 30.46
N LEU A 410 -4.26 -5.68 30.16
CA LEU A 410 -4.21 -6.22 28.82
C LEU A 410 -5.64 -6.40 28.33
N ILE A 411 -5.97 -5.74 27.21
CA ILE A 411 -7.27 -5.84 26.57
C ILE A 411 -7.06 -6.46 25.20
N GLU A 412 -7.69 -7.60 24.95
CA GLU A 412 -7.54 -8.34 23.68
C GLU A 412 -8.91 -8.54 23.05
N GLY A 413 -9.08 -8.22 21.77
CA GLY A 413 -10.33 -8.42 21.05
C GLY A 413 -10.11 -8.79 19.59
N ILE A 414 -11.13 -9.40 18.98
CA ILE A 414 -11.13 -9.83 17.56
C ILE A 414 -11.77 -8.79 16.62
N SER A 415 -12.22 -7.66 17.17
CA SER A 415 -12.89 -6.59 16.43
C SER A 415 -12.25 -5.25 16.79
N PRO A 416 -12.34 -4.23 15.91
CA PRO A 416 -11.85 -2.89 16.23
C PRO A 416 -12.47 -2.38 17.53
N MET A 417 -11.59 -1.93 18.43
CA MET A 417 -11.99 -1.32 19.70
C MET A 417 -11.31 0.02 19.84
N HIS A 418 -11.89 0.86 20.69
CA HIS A 418 -11.28 2.10 21.08
C HIS A 418 -11.14 2.12 22.59
N VAL A 419 -9.89 1.97 23.03
CA VAL A 419 -9.51 1.93 24.43
C VAL A 419 -9.02 3.30 24.84
N VAL A 420 -9.66 3.88 25.85
CA VAL A 420 -9.37 5.22 26.35
C VAL A 420 -9.10 5.15 27.84
N VAL A 421 -7.98 5.73 28.27
CA VAL A 421 -7.70 5.93 29.69
C VAL A 421 -8.05 7.37 30.04
N SER A 422 -9.09 7.53 30.86
CA SER A 422 -9.43 8.78 31.53
C SER A 422 -8.62 8.89 32.81
N MET A 423 -7.86 9.96 32.99
CA MET A 423 -7.08 10.24 34.20
C MET A 423 -7.61 11.48 34.87
N THR A 424 -7.81 11.42 36.18
CA THR A 424 -8.14 12.58 37.01
C THR A 424 -6.95 12.90 37.91
N THR A 425 -6.47 14.14 37.85
CA THR A 425 -5.45 14.65 38.75
C THR A 425 -6.04 14.82 40.15
N VAL A 426 -5.42 14.20 41.17
CA VAL A 426 -5.95 14.25 42.54
C VAL A 426 -5.98 15.68 43.10
N GLN A 427 -5.06 16.54 42.65
CA GLN A 427 -4.93 17.91 43.16
C GLN A 427 -5.89 18.91 42.51
N THR A 428 -6.15 18.78 41.22
CA THR A 428 -6.92 19.80 40.46
C THR A 428 -8.28 19.28 39.99
N GLY A 429 -8.53 17.96 40.05
CA GLY A 429 -9.76 17.34 39.55
C GLY A 429 -9.89 17.39 38.02
N ILE A 430 -8.84 17.79 37.31
CA ILE A 430 -8.84 17.89 35.85
C ILE A 430 -8.82 16.47 35.28
N ILE A 431 -9.74 16.23 34.35
CA ILE A 431 -9.85 14.96 33.62
C ILE A 431 -9.03 15.10 32.33
N THR A 432 -8.34 14.04 31.95
CA THR A 432 -7.59 13.97 30.70
C THR A 432 -7.78 12.59 30.10
N LEU A 433 -8.23 12.54 28.85
CA LEU A 433 -8.32 11.29 28.11
C LEU A 433 -7.03 11.02 27.36
N CYS A 434 -6.68 9.74 27.27
CA CYS A 434 -5.59 9.25 26.43
C CYS A 434 -6.09 8.07 25.60
N THR A 435 -6.03 8.19 24.27
CA THR A 435 -6.23 7.05 23.38
C THR A 435 -5.09 6.06 23.58
N ILE A 436 -5.42 4.82 23.91
CA ILE A 436 -4.47 3.71 23.91
C ILE A 436 -4.48 3.09 22.52
N ILE A 437 -3.32 3.08 21.87
CA ILE A 437 -3.17 2.50 20.54
C ILE A 437 -2.92 0.98 20.66
N PRO A 438 -3.39 0.17 19.68
CA PRO A 438 -3.07 -1.25 19.64
C PRO A 438 -1.55 -1.50 19.61
N SER A 439 -1.06 -2.52 20.29
CA SER A 439 0.36 -2.90 20.28
C SER A 439 0.88 -3.29 18.90
N ASN A 440 -0.02 -3.75 18.02
CA ASN A 440 0.29 -4.09 16.62
C ASN A 440 0.68 -2.87 15.78
N ILE A 441 0.39 -1.66 16.25
CA ILE A 441 0.76 -0.41 15.55
C ILE A 441 1.83 0.39 16.29
N PHE A 442 2.47 -0.20 17.29
CA PHE A 442 3.69 0.34 17.87
C PHE A 442 4.78 0.45 16.80
N GLY A 443 5.74 1.34 17.01
CA GLY A 443 6.93 1.45 16.17
C GLY A 443 8.20 1.35 16.97
N ILE A 444 9.31 1.51 16.27
CA ILE A 444 10.66 1.21 16.79
C ILE A 444 11.43 2.47 17.20
N THR A 445 10.96 3.66 16.79
CA THR A 445 11.56 4.95 17.10
C THR A 445 10.47 6.00 17.29
N TYR A 446 10.58 6.77 18.37
CA TYR A 446 9.69 7.88 18.69
C TYR A 446 10.51 9.13 18.98
N SER A 447 10.14 10.24 18.36
CA SER A 447 10.69 11.57 18.67
C SER A 447 9.57 12.43 19.25
N PHE A 448 9.85 13.17 20.32
CA PHE A 448 8.82 13.98 20.97
C PHE A 448 9.36 15.34 21.42
N MET A 449 8.43 16.30 21.55
CA MET A 449 8.66 17.60 22.17
C MET A 449 7.78 17.78 23.39
N LEU A 450 8.18 18.72 24.23
CA LEU A 450 7.43 19.10 25.42
C LEU A 450 6.64 20.40 25.11
N PRO A 451 5.30 20.32 25.04
CA PRO A 451 4.44 21.49 24.96
C PRO A 451 4.73 22.50 26.07
N ASP A 452 4.83 23.78 25.72
CA ASP A 452 4.94 24.85 26.70
C ASP A 452 3.67 24.96 27.55
N GLY A 453 3.79 25.54 28.74
CA GLY A 453 2.65 25.86 29.60
C GLY A 453 2.22 24.73 30.54
N PHE A 454 2.95 23.61 30.48
CA PHE A 454 2.85 22.53 31.45
C PHE A 454 4.08 22.57 32.38
N SER A 455 3.86 22.35 33.68
CA SER A 455 4.93 22.41 34.68
C SER A 455 5.69 21.11 34.81
N SER A 456 5.07 20.01 34.39
CA SER A 456 5.61 18.66 34.50
C SER A 456 5.16 17.83 33.31
N HIS A 457 6.07 16.98 32.86
CA HIS A 457 5.86 16.06 31.75
C HIS A 457 6.33 14.68 32.14
N TYR A 458 5.61 13.67 31.67
CA TYR A 458 5.90 12.28 31.93
C TYR A 458 5.82 11.50 30.64
N LEU A 459 6.73 10.57 30.49
CA LEU A 459 6.72 9.60 29.41
C LEU A 459 6.29 8.25 29.95
N VAL A 460 5.46 7.54 29.19
CA VAL A 460 5.14 6.15 29.44
C VAL A 460 5.54 5.32 28.24
N LEU A 461 6.42 4.35 28.48
CA LEU A 461 6.87 3.38 27.50
C LEU A 461 6.27 2.02 27.81
N VAL A 462 5.77 1.35 26.77
CA VAL A 462 5.18 0.01 26.85
C VAL A 462 5.94 -0.91 25.90
N THR A 463 6.73 -1.85 26.40
CA THR A 463 7.56 -2.73 25.56
C THR A 463 7.46 -4.18 26.01
N GLN A 464 7.64 -5.13 25.09
CA GLN A 464 7.77 -6.55 25.44
C GLN A 464 9.20 -6.94 25.79
N LYS A 465 10.18 -6.13 25.38
CA LYS A 465 11.61 -6.35 25.65
C LYS A 465 12.04 -5.72 26.98
N PRO A 466 13.16 -6.17 27.56
CA PRO A 466 13.73 -5.52 28.73
C PRO A 466 14.16 -4.09 28.42
N TYR A 467 14.27 -3.28 29.47
CA TYR A 467 14.62 -1.86 29.42
C TYR A 467 15.90 -1.57 28.61
N ASP A 468 16.89 -2.46 28.70
CA ASP A 468 18.21 -2.29 28.04
C ASP A 468 18.12 -2.32 26.51
N ASP A 469 16.98 -2.73 25.96
CA ASP A 469 16.70 -2.68 24.53
C ASP A 469 16.42 -1.26 24.02
N LEU A 470 16.15 -0.29 24.89
CA LEU A 470 15.81 1.07 24.48
C LEU A 470 17.03 2.01 24.59
N ARG A 471 17.22 2.87 23.59
CA ARG A 471 18.23 3.95 23.53
C ARG A 471 17.58 5.33 23.46
N GLY A 472 18.10 6.26 24.25
CA GLY A 472 17.63 7.64 24.38
C GLY A 472 18.27 8.28 25.61
N HIS A 473 18.45 9.60 25.62
CA HIS A 473 19.06 10.32 26.75
C HIS A 473 18.17 10.28 27.99
N VAL A 474 16.86 10.40 27.79
CA VAL A 474 15.87 10.46 28.86
C VAL A 474 15.57 9.07 29.43
N ILE A 475 15.98 8.01 28.76
CA ILE A 475 15.76 6.64 29.22
C ILE A 475 16.27 6.49 30.65
N GLN A 476 17.48 6.96 30.97
CA GLN A 476 18.09 6.87 32.31
C GLN A 476 17.23 7.44 33.46
N LEU A 477 16.25 8.30 33.15
CA LEU A 477 15.34 8.91 34.13
C LEU A 477 14.04 8.10 34.34
N LEU A 478 13.76 7.15 33.44
CA LEU A 478 12.59 6.29 33.51
C LEU A 478 12.80 5.23 34.58
N LYS A 479 11.78 5.03 35.40
CA LYS A 479 11.74 3.96 36.38
C LYS A 479 10.73 2.91 35.91
N PRO A 480 10.97 1.62 36.16
CA PRO A 480 9.91 0.64 36.02
C PRO A 480 8.75 1.07 36.91
N ALA A 481 7.60 1.35 36.32
CA ALA A 481 6.41 1.79 37.06
C ALA A 481 5.81 0.64 37.87
N PHE A 482 6.10 -0.59 37.46
CA PHE A 482 5.63 -1.81 38.10
C PHE A 482 6.80 -2.79 38.23
N ASN A 483 7.50 -2.75 39.37
CA ASN A 483 8.47 -3.76 39.76
C ASN A 483 7.73 -4.99 40.31
N SER A 484 7.10 -5.80 39.45
CA SER A 484 6.71 -7.14 39.86
C SER A 484 7.56 -8.16 39.12
N SER A 485 8.38 -8.90 39.85
CA SER A 485 9.14 -10.07 39.40
C SER A 485 8.26 -11.24 38.89
N GLY A 486 6.96 -11.02 38.67
CA GLY A 486 6.01 -11.97 38.10
C GLY A 486 5.45 -11.44 36.78
N ASN A 487 6.29 -11.43 35.73
CA ASN A 487 5.89 -11.08 34.36
C ASN A 487 4.99 -12.18 33.77
N SER A 488 3.70 -12.17 34.08
CA SER A 488 2.76 -13.17 33.55
C SER A 488 2.33 -12.92 32.09
N ALA A 489 2.65 -11.75 31.51
CA ALA A 489 2.27 -11.41 30.13
C ALA A 489 3.42 -10.87 29.26
N GLY A 490 4.67 -10.87 29.75
CA GLY A 490 5.83 -10.41 28.97
C GLY A 490 5.80 -8.94 28.54
N VAL A 491 5.04 -8.07 29.22
CA VAL A 491 4.97 -6.63 28.93
C VAL A 491 5.56 -5.83 30.09
N ASN A 492 6.52 -4.97 29.78
CA ASN A 492 7.17 -4.04 30.68
C ASN A 492 6.64 -2.61 30.44
N ILE A 493 6.33 -1.90 31.53
CA ILE A 493 5.86 -0.51 31.47
C ILE A 493 6.82 0.38 32.27
N PHE A 494 7.40 1.36 31.60
CA PHE A 494 8.31 2.33 32.19
C PHE A 494 7.64 3.69 32.23
N VAL A 495 7.76 4.38 33.36
CA VAL A 495 7.23 5.73 33.53
C VAL A 495 8.32 6.60 34.14
N GLY A 496 8.48 7.81 33.62
CA GLY A 496 9.40 8.76 34.24
C GLY A 496 9.19 10.18 33.76
N PRO A 497 9.68 11.16 34.54
CA PRO A 497 9.62 12.55 34.15
C PRO A 497 10.55 12.81 32.96
N VAL A 498 10.09 13.64 32.03
CA VAL A 498 10.88 14.17 30.92
C VAL A 498 11.01 15.69 31.10
N THR A 499 12.22 16.23 31.00
CA THR A 499 12.45 17.69 31.06
C THR A 499 12.97 18.26 29.76
N ASN A 500 13.42 17.38 28.85
CA ASN A 500 13.96 17.73 27.56
C ASN A 500 13.29 16.90 26.46
N GLU A 501 13.32 17.43 25.26
CA GLU A 501 12.97 16.74 24.02
C GLU A 501 14.00 15.64 23.74
N ASP A 502 13.55 14.51 23.20
CA ASP A 502 14.45 13.37 22.93
C ASP A 502 13.90 12.47 21.82
N THR A 503 14.77 11.59 21.34
CA THR A 503 14.40 10.47 20.47
C THR A 503 14.72 9.15 21.17
N ILE A 504 13.75 8.25 21.16
CA ILE A 504 13.84 6.93 21.79
C ILE A 504 13.74 5.88 20.70
N THR A 505 14.70 4.97 20.65
CA THR A 505 14.80 3.92 19.63
C THR A 505 15.05 2.55 20.28
N SER A 506 14.42 1.50 19.77
CA SER A 506 14.75 0.11 20.13
C SER A 506 16.01 -0.36 19.40
N ILE A 507 16.97 -0.93 20.13
CA ILE A 507 18.22 -1.50 19.62
C ILE A 507 17.95 -2.76 18.80
N SER A 508 17.08 -3.64 19.30
CA SER A 508 16.66 -4.86 18.62
C SER A 508 15.61 -4.62 17.52
N GLN A 509 15.26 -3.36 17.26
CA GLN A 509 14.18 -2.98 16.34
C GLN A 509 12.83 -3.59 16.71
N THR A 510 12.59 -3.81 18.01
CA THR A 510 11.30 -4.29 18.49
C THR A 510 10.33 -3.13 18.70
N PRO A 511 9.07 -3.25 18.22
CA PRO A 511 8.08 -2.22 18.44
C PRO A 511 7.73 -2.04 19.92
N PHE A 512 7.62 -0.79 20.37
CA PHE A 512 7.16 -0.44 21.71
C PHE A 512 6.18 0.73 21.63
N GLY A 513 5.26 0.88 22.59
CA GLY A 513 4.35 2.00 22.67
C GLY A 513 4.98 3.16 23.42
N CYS A 514 4.72 4.40 22.98
CA CYS A 514 5.26 5.60 23.60
C CYS A 514 4.14 6.64 23.78
N TYR A 515 3.98 7.14 24.99
CA TYR A 515 2.89 8.05 25.35
C TYR A 515 3.43 9.22 26.16
N LEU A 516 2.99 10.44 25.83
CA LEU A 516 3.41 11.67 26.50
C LEU A 516 2.26 12.27 27.29
N PHE A 517 2.54 12.60 28.54
CA PHE A 517 1.61 13.23 29.47
C PHE A 517 2.21 14.54 29.96
N GLY A 518 1.37 15.54 30.17
CA GLY A 518 1.78 16.74 30.89
C GLY A 518 0.68 17.28 31.77
N ASP A 519 1.07 17.98 32.81
CA ASP A 519 0.17 18.65 33.75
C ASP A 519 0.69 20.00 34.21
N SER A 520 -0.27 20.86 34.52
CA SER A 520 -0.10 22.17 35.13
C SER A 520 -1.18 22.37 36.19
N LYS A 521 -1.19 23.52 36.87
CA LYS A 521 -2.24 23.86 37.83
C LYS A 521 -3.63 23.97 37.18
N THR A 522 -3.70 24.21 35.88
CA THR A 522 -4.94 24.55 35.18
C THR A 522 -5.23 23.67 33.98
N ASN A 523 -4.26 22.92 33.47
CA ASN A 523 -4.39 22.09 32.26
C ASN A 523 -3.67 20.75 32.43
N SER A 524 -4.08 19.76 31.65
CA SER A 524 -3.31 18.53 31.45
C SER A 524 -3.59 17.94 30.07
N TYR A 525 -2.62 17.22 29.52
CA TYR A 525 -2.74 16.52 28.25
C TYR A 525 -2.19 15.10 28.36
N ALA A 526 -2.65 14.25 27.45
CA ALA A 526 -2.14 12.91 27.28
C ALA A 526 -2.34 12.46 25.84
N THR A 527 -1.27 12.05 25.18
CA THR A 527 -1.33 11.67 23.77
C THR A 527 -0.38 10.52 23.48
N PRO A 528 -0.77 9.52 22.66
CA PRO A 528 0.19 8.61 22.08
C PRO A 528 1.15 9.41 21.20
N ILE A 529 2.46 9.16 21.32
CA ILE A 529 3.42 9.66 20.35
C ILE A 529 3.29 8.74 19.14
N HIS A 530 3.06 9.27 17.94
CA HIS A 530 2.89 8.44 16.76
C HIS A 530 4.25 8.12 16.15
N SER A 531 4.61 6.83 16.08
CA SER A 531 5.72 6.34 15.27
C SER A 531 5.14 5.57 14.09
N ARG A 532 5.33 6.04 12.87
CA ARG A 532 5.35 5.11 11.74
C ARG A 532 6.09 5.78 10.59
N PHE A 533 7.35 5.37 10.42
CA PHE A 533 8.06 5.42 9.16
C PHE A 533 8.52 4.01 8.81
N TYR A 534 7.89 3.45 7.78
CA TYR A 534 8.52 2.53 6.85
C TYR A 534 9.12 3.40 5.74
N PHE A 535 10.45 3.45 5.59
CA PHE A 535 11.19 3.60 4.32
C PHE A 535 12.72 3.44 4.54
N ASN A 536 13.25 2.33 4.01
CA ASN A 536 14.56 2.09 3.38
C ASN A 536 15.93 2.56 3.97
N ASN A 537 16.78 1.54 4.23
CA ASN A 537 18.22 1.37 3.90
C ASN A 537 19.37 1.72 4.87
N TYR A 538 20.39 0.85 4.79
CA TYR A 538 21.83 0.96 5.15
C TYR A 538 22.30 0.72 6.59
N VAL A 539 22.98 -0.43 6.81
CA VAL A 539 24.21 -0.50 7.63
C VAL A 539 25.20 -1.47 6.99
N THR A 540 26.26 -0.92 6.38
CA THR A 540 27.54 -1.57 6.06
C THR A 540 28.38 -1.78 7.33
N ALA A 541 28.97 -2.96 7.52
CA ALA A 541 30.37 -3.10 7.97
C ALA A 541 30.88 -4.57 8.05
N SER A 542 31.91 -4.81 7.22
CA SER A 542 33.20 -5.47 7.51
C SER A 542 33.27 -6.96 7.90
N THR A 543 33.64 -7.75 6.88
CA THR A 543 34.22 -9.10 6.91
C THR A 543 35.57 -9.18 7.62
N THR A 544 35.78 -10.26 8.39
CA THR A 544 37.09 -10.94 8.46
C THR A 544 36.89 -12.45 8.48
N THR A 545 37.39 -13.10 7.42
CA THR A 545 37.41 -14.54 7.16
C THR A 545 38.49 -15.26 7.96
N THR A 546 38.24 -16.51 8.37
CA THR A 546 39.24 -17.59 8.24
C THR A 546 38.57 -18.97 8.27
N THR A 547 38.59 -19.60 7.11
CA THR A 547 38.36 -21.02 6.84
C THR A 547 39.50 -21.89 7.35
N THR A 548 39.20 -23.07 7.92
CA THR A 548 39.77 -24.37 7.46
C THR A 548 39.09 -25.57 8.16
N THR A 549 38.43 -26.40 7.35
CA THR A 549 38.07 -27.82 7.54
C THR A 549 39.27 -28.75 7.22
N PRO A 550 39.19 -30.11 7.28
CA PRO A 550 38.24 -31.05 7.94
C PRO A 550 38.96 -32.22 8.69
N THR A 551 38.22 -33.09 9.39
CA THR A 551 38.11 -34.55 9.06
C THR A 551 37.28 -35.37 10.06
N ASN A 552 36.33 -36.12 9.49
CA ASN A 552 35.76 -37.41 9.87
C ASN A 552 34.79 -37.56 11.07
N THR A 553 33.51 -37.73 10.67
CA THR A 553 32.38 -38.50 11.26
C THR A 553 31.89 -38.10 12.66
N PRO A 554 30.59 -37.77 12.82
CA PRO A 554 29.67 -38.73 13.50
C PRO A 554 28.18 -38.58 13.09
N TRP A 555 27.35 -39.63 13.25
CA TRP A 555 26.25 -39.63 14.23
C TRP A 555 25.84 -38.22 14.70
N CYS A 556 24.66 -37.77 14.29
CA CYS A 556 24.08 -36.55 14.82
C CYS A 556 23.90 -36.69 16.33
N ILE A 557 24.49 -35.76 17.09
CA ILE A 557 24.33 -35.64 18.53
C ILE A 557 23.66 -34.29 18.70
N PRO A 558 22.45 -34.22 19.31
CA PRO A 558 21.77 -32.96 19.49
C PRO A 558 22.70 -31.93 20.14
N SER A 559 22.84 -30.76 19.51
CA SER A 559 23.77 -29.71 19.93
C SER A 559 23.05 -28.41 20.27
N LEU A 560 23.78 -27.45 20.86
CA LEU A 560 23.23 -26.13 21.12
C LEU A 560 22.89 -25.45 19.79
N LYS A 561 21.63 -25.05 19.63
CA LYS A 561 21.09 -24.30 18.49
C LYS A 561 21.91 -23.02 18.28
N LEU A 562 22.66 -22.94 17.18
CA LEU A 562 23.46 -21.77 16.80
C LEU A 562 23.02 -21.36 15.39
N PRO A 563 22.59 -20.11 15.17
CA PRO A 563 22.08 -19.72 13.86
C PRO A 563 23.11 -19.87 12.73
N GLY A 564 22.74 -20.58 11.65
CA GLY A 564 23.55 -20.77 10.45
C GLY A 564 24.80 -21.62 10.66
N ASP A 565 24.81 -22.50 11.66
CA ASP A 565 25.99 -23.31 11.98
C ASP A 565 26.17 -24.52 11.05
N ASN A 566 25.28 -24.68 10.06
CA ASN A 566 25.24 -25.75 9.08
C ASN A 566 25.23 -27.15 9.72
N LYS A 567 24.61 -27.27 10.89
CA LYS A 567 24.39 -28.53 11.57
C LYS A 567 22.90 -28.74 11.84
N ASP A 568 22.57 -30.01 11.92
CA ASP A 568 21.26 -30.54 12.29
C ASP A 568 21.30 -30.68 13.82
N ASN A 569 20.92 -29.63 14.54
CA ASN A 569 21.16 -29.54 15.98
C ASN A 569 20.13 -30.32 16.77
N ASP A 570 19.04 -30.75 16.14
CA ASP A 570 18.00 -31.57 16.73
C ASP A 570 17.91 -33.01 16.16
N CYS A 571 18.68 -33.29 15.10
CA CYS A 571 18.84 -34.59 14.45
C CYS A 571 17.64 -35.08 13.65
N ASP A 572 16.81 -34.19 13.12
CA ASP A 572 15.65 -34.53 12.30
C ASP A 572 15.94 -34.68 10.79
N GLY A 573 17.19 -34.37 10.39
CA GLY A 573 17.69 -34.50 9.03
C GLY A 573 17.71 -33.19 8.23
N TYR A 574 17.35 -32.06 8.82
CA TYR A 574 17.49 -30.73 8.24
C TYR A 574 18.60 -29.93 8.92
N VAL A 575 19.02 -28.85 8.27
CA VAL A 575 20.12 -27.99 8.71
C VAL A 575 19.70 -26.55 8.47
N ASP A 576 19.70 -25.73 9.53
CA ASP A 576 19.43 -24.28 9.46
C ASP A 576 18.07 -23.90 8.81
N GLU A 577 16.98 -24.63 9.07
CA GLU A 577 15.66 -24.48 8.42
C GLU A 577 14.68 -23.49 9.08
N GLU A 578 14.88 -23.13 10.35
CA GLU A 578 13.92 -22.34 11.13
C GLU A 578 14.37 -20.88 11.26
N ILE A 579 13.48 -19.89 11.20
CA ILE A 579 13.90 -18.51 11.47
C ILE A 579 13.74 -18.29 12.98
N ASP A 580 14.75 -17.77 13.68
CA ASP A 580 14.74 -17.52 15.14
C ASP A 580 13.66 -16.49 15.54
N ASN A 581 12.39 -16.91 15.54
CA ASN A 581 11.20 -16.07 15.55
C ASN A 581 10.13 -16.56 16.53
N SER A 582 10.42 -17.62 17.27
CA SER A 582 9.55 -18.33 18.22
C SER A 582 8.29 -18.90 17.61
N LYS A 583 8.39 -19.31 16.35
CA LYS A 583 7.41 -20.13 15.66
C LYS A 583 8.11 -21.34 15.08
N ASP A 584 7.34 -22.39 15.05
CA ASP A 584 7.61 -23.60 14.30
C ASP A 584 7.16 -23.30 12.86
N ASP A 585 8.11 -22.88 12.02
CA ASP A 585 7.83 -22.35 10.69
C ASP A 585 7.46 -23.49 9.71
N ASP A 586 7.74 -24.75 10.05
CA ASP A 586 7.44 -25.92 9.23
C ASP A 586 6.40 -26.91 9.81
N ASN A 587 5.89 -26.62 11.02
CA ASN A 587 4.85 -27.33 11.79
C ASN A 587 5.20 -28.77 12.23
N ASP A 588 6.44 -29.05 12.58
CA ASP A 588 6.83 -30.35 13.16
C ASP A 588 6.60 -30.43 14.70
N ASN A 589 6.05 -29.37 15.30
CA ASN A 589 5.80 -29.06 16.72
C ASN A 589 7.02 -28.65 17.52
N LYS A 590 8.00 -28.07 16.84
CA LYS A 590 9.31 -27.83 17.36
C LYS A 590 9.67 -26.39 16.90
N ILE A 591 9.88 -25.47 17.86
CA ILE A 591 10.07 -24.03 17.67
C ILE A 591 11.56 -23.65 17.74
N ASP A 592 12.00 -22.85 16.77
CA ASP A 592 13.33 -22.27 16.59
C ASP A 592 14.45 -23.33 16.68
N GLU A 593 14.23 -24.52 16.14
CA GLU A 593 15.08 -25.69 16.42
C GLU A 593 16.45 -25.64 15.78
N ASP A 594 16.54 -25.01 14.61
CA ASP A 594 17.70 -25.07 13.74
C ASP A 594 17.75 -23.79 12.94
N THR A 595 18.31 -22.75 13.55
CA THR A 595 18.03 -21.38 13.11
C THR A 595 18.77 -21.02 11.82
N ALA A 596 18.06 -20.86 10.71
CA ALA A 596 18.52 -20.23 9.49
C ALA A 596 19.24 -18.91 9.83
N ALA A 597 20.49 -18.77 9.37
CA ALA A 597 21.10 -17.46 9.35
C ALA A 597 20.18 -16.53 8.56
N TYR A 598 19.70 -15.47 9.23
CA TYR A 598 18.93 -14.42 8.58
C TYR A 598 19.66 -14.01 7.30
N THR A 599 19.08 -14.33 6.14
CA THR A 599 19.37 -13.50 4.99
C THR A 599 18.78 -12.13 5.31
N GLU A 600 19.35 -11.06 4.78
CA GLU A 600 18.86 -9.74 5.11
C GLU A 600 17.40 -9.48 4.64
N THR A 601 16.75 -10.46 3.99
CA THR A 601 15.34 -10.46 3.54
C THR A 601 14.39 -11.10 4.54
N GLY A 602 14.89 -11.84 5.53
CA GLY A 602 14.07 -12.69 6.40
C GLY A 602 13.54 -13.95 5.69
N CYS A 603 14.12 -14.37 4.57
CA CYS A 603 13.78 -15.62 3.87
C CYS A 603 14.99 -16.56 3.78
N LEU A 604 14.75 -17.84 3.54
CA LEU A 604 15.83 -18.79 3.24
C LEU A 604 16.61 -18.38 1.97
N PRO A 605 17.91 -18.70 1.86
CA PRO A 605 18.68 -18.42 0.65
C PRO A 605 17.99 -18.95 -0.60
N GLY A 606 17.85 -18.08 -1.62
CA GLY A 606 17.12 -18.42 -2.85
C GLY A 606 15.62 -18.18 -2.78
N TRP A 607 15.09 -17.62 -1.68
CA TRP A 607 13.69 -17.24 -1.53
C TRP A 607 13.55 -15.73 -1.29
N PHE A 608 12.43 -15.17 -1.76
CA PHE A 608 12.09 -13.77 -1.55
C PHE A 608 10.57 -13.54 -1.54
N GLY A 609 10.15 -12.30 -1.31
CA GLY A 609 8.75 -11.92 -1.18
C GLY A 609 8.35 -11.68 0.28
N THR A 610 7.22 -11.02 0.50
CA THR A 610 6.77 -10.63 1.86
C THR A 610 6.46 -11.83 2.77
N LYS A 611 6.27 -13.01 2.17
CA LYS A 611 5.99 -14.27 2.85
C LYS A 611 6.95 -15.38 2.43
N CYS A 612 8.09 -15.02 1.82
CA CYS A 612 9.02 -15.99 1.23
C CYS A 612 8.34 -16.94 0.23
N ASP A 613 7.36 -16.42 -0.51
CA ASP A 613 6.46 -17.14 -1.42
C ASP A 613 6.93 -17.08 -2.88
N LYS A 614 8.23 -16.81 -3.09
CA LYS A 614 8.83 -16.68 -4.41
C LYS A 614 10.23 -17.27 -4.44
N LEU A 615 10.49 -18.11 -5.43
CA LEU A 615 11.81 -18.68 -5.66
C LEU A 615 12.66 -17.78 -6.57
N CYS A 616 13.92 -17.64 -6.21
CA CYS A 616 14.93 -16.92 -6.96
C CYS A 616 15.36 -17.70 -8.20
N HIS A 617 15.08 -17.15 -9.38
CA HIS A 617 15.50 -17.73 -10.65
C HIS A 617 16.63 -16.93 -11.31
N CYS A 618 17.45 -16.25 -10.50
CA CYS A 618 18.69 -15.63 -10.96
C CYS A 618 19.80 -16.68 -11.04
N ASN A 619 20.76 -16.49 -11.94
CA ASN A 619 21.91 -17.39 -12.03
C ASN A 619 22.66 -17.47 -10.69
N ASN A 620 23.02 -18.68 -10.26
CA ASN A 620 23.59 -18.96 -8.93
C ASN A 620 22.74 -18.47 -7.73
N SER A 621 21.42 -18.29 -7.92
CA SER A 621 20.50 -17.79 -6.88
C SER A 621 20.88 -16.39 -6.33
N GLN A 622 21.54 -15.57 -7.15
CA GLN A 622 22.00 -14.22 -6.76
C GLN A 622 20.92 -13.15 -7.01
N CYS A 623 19.82 -13.22 -6.27
CA CYS A 623 18.81 -12.15 -6.23
C CYS A 623 19.04 -11.18 -5.06
N LEU A 624 18.57 -9.95 -5.26
CA LEU A 624 18.37 -8.92 -4.26
C LEU A 624 17.10 -9.22 -3.45
N LYS A 625 16.87 -8.45 -2.38
CA LYS A 625 15.75 -8.65 -1.45
C LYS A 625 14.37 -8.58 -2.10
N ASN A 626 14.25 -7.71 -3.08
CA ASN A 626 13.01 -7.53 -3.82
C ASN A 626 12.79 -8.65 -4.86
N GLY A 627 13.78 -9.51 -5.10
CA GLY A 627 13.77 -10.57 -6.11
C GLY A 627 14.46 -10.22 -7.42
N ASP A 628 14.92 -8.98 -7.61
CA ASP A 628 15.65 -8.60 -8.82
C ASP A 628 17.02 -9.28 -8.81
N CYS A 629 17.55 -9.64 -9.98
CA CYS A 629 18.91 -10.17 -10.02
C CYS A 629 19.93 -9.08 -9.68
N GLN A 630 21.04 -9.48 -9.05
CA GLN A 630 22.18 -8.58 -8.87
C GLN A 630 22.69 -8.06 -10.22
N GLU A 631 23.39 -6.93 -10.21
CA GLU A 631 23.94 -6.35 -11.42
C GLU A 631 24.83 -7.37 -12.16
N ASN A 632 24.64 -7.49 -13.48
CA ASN A 632 25.31 -8.48 -14.35
C ASN A 632 24.93 -9.96 -14.11
N VAL A 633 23.92 -10.24 -13.29
CA VAL A 633 23.35 -11.58 -13.13
C VAL A 633 22.11 -11.72 -14.00
N ALA A 634 22.12 -12.69 -14.93
CA ALA A 634 20.97 -12.99 -15.77
C ALA A 634 20.01 -13.99 -15.09
N CYS A 635 18.79 -14.09 -15.61
CA CYS A 635 17.86 -15.16 -15.24
C CYS A 635 18.42 -16.54 -15.62
N LEU A 636 18.01 -17.57 -14.88
CA LEU A 636 18.25 -18.97 -15.23
C LEU A 636 17.60 -19.28 -16.59
N PRO A 637 18.21 -20.16 -17.41
CA PRO A 637 17.60 -20.61 -18.66
C PRO A 637 16.18 -21.14 -18.44
N GLY A 638 15.23 -20.61 -19.21
CA GLY A 638 13.81 -20.93 -19.08
C GLY A 638 13.02 -19.98 -18.18
N PHE A 639 13.65 -18.90 -17.70
CA PHE A 639 12.98 -17.84 -16.92
C PHE A 639 13.35 -16.44 -17.44
N PHE A 640 12.41 -15.48 -17.32
CA PHE A 640 12.62 -14.10 -17.76
C PHE A 640 11.66 -13.09 -17.09
N GLY A 641 11.79 -11.82 -17.49
CA GLY A 641 10.99 -10.68 -17.05
C GLY A 641 11.25 -10.26 -15.61
N LEU A 642 10.31 -9.51 -15.02
CA LEU A 642 10.46 -8.95 -13.67
C LEU A 642 10.79 -10.05 -12.66
N GLN A 643 11.91 -9.90 -11.94
CA GLN A 643 12.39 -10.82 -10.90
C GLN A 643 12.59 -12.28 -11.41
N CYS A 644 12.76 -12.47 -12.71
CA CYS A 644 12.89 -13.78 -13.37
C CYS A 644 11.74 -14.75 -13.05
N GLN A 645 10.52 -14.24 -12.89
CA GLN A 645 9.40 -15.06 -12.42
C GLN A 645 8.56 -15.68 -13.53
N TYR A 646 8.76 -15.29 -14.79
CA TYR A 646 7.98 -15.81 -15.92
C TYR A 646 8.70 -16.98 -16.56
N LYS A 647 7.98 -18.09 -16.78
CA LYS A 647 8.52 -19.27 -17.44
C LYS A 647 8.59 -19.05 -18.95
N ASP A 648 9.79 -19.17 -19.50
CA ASP A 648 10.09 -19.03 -20.91
C ASP A 648 10.14 -20.40 -21.61
N ILE A 649 9.04 -20.78 -22.24
CA ILE A 649 8.93 -22.10 -22.85
C ILE A 649 9.61 -22.22 -24.22
N ILE A 650 10.11 -21.11 -24.78
CA ILE A 650 10.82 -21.15 -26.08
C ILE A 650 12.15 -21.89 -25.99
N ILE A 651 12.76 -21.93 -24.80
CA ILE A 651 14.05 -22.62 -24.58
C ILE A 651 13.95 -24.12 -24.88
N ALA A 652 12.78 -24.72 -24.61
CA ALA A 652 12.51 -26.13 -24.91
C ALA A 652 11.85 -26.35 -26.29
N ALA A 653 11.53 -25.29 -27.03
CA ALA A 653 10.85 -25.37 -28.32
C ALA A 653 11.83 -25.61 -29.48
N ASN A 654 11.35 -26.18 -30.58
CA ASN A 654 12.07 -26.20 -31.85
C ASN A 654 11.75 -24.91 -32.61
N VAL A 655 12.78 -24.12 -32.93
CA VAL A 655 12.62 -22.79 -33.53
C VAL A 655 13.22 -22.74 -34.94
N SER A 656 12.69 -21.87 -35.81
CA SER A 656 13.22 -21.71 -37.17
C SER A 656 14.59 -21.04 -37.21
N GLN A 657 14.96 -20.30 -36.17
CA GLN A 657 16.25 -19.62 -35.98
C GLN A 657 16.65 -19.80 -34.51
N GLU A 658 17.77 -20.47 -34.23
CA GLU A 658 18.19 -20.79 -32.86
C GLU A 658 18.55 -19.53 -32.05
N GLU A 659 18.92 -18.44 -32.73
CA GLU A 659 19.19 -17.13 -32.15
C GLU A 659 18.00 -16.57 -31.36
N MET A 660 16.75 -17.01 -31.66
CA MET A 660 15.56 -16.64 -30.89
C MET A 660 15.65 -17.02 -29.40
N LYS A 661 16.42 -18.07 -29.08
CA LYS A 661 16.62 -18.58 -27.72
C LYS A 661 17.75 -17.88 -26.98
N PHE A 662 18.52 -17.00 -27.62
CA PHE A 662 19.65 -16.34 -26.99
C PHE A 662 19.17 -15.36 -25.91
N ARG A 663 19.84 -15.39 -24.75
CA ARG A 663 19.57 -14.55 -23.59
C ARG A 663 20.86 -13.85 -23.22
N HIS A 664 20.79 -12.56 -22.95
CA HIS A 664 21.94 -11.76 -22.55
C HIS A 664 21.59 -10.91 -21.34
N SER A 665 22.56 -10.62 -20.48
CA SER A 665 22.36 -9.75 -19.31
C SER A 665 22.05 -8.31 -19.72
N PHE A 666 22.55 -7.90 -20.89
CA PHE A 666 22.27 -6.62 -21.51
C PHE A 666 21.33 -6.79 -22.69
N LYS A 667 20.22 -6.07 -22.64
CA LYS A 667 19.23 -5.99 -23.70
C LYS A 667 19.90 -5.63 -25.04
N CYS A 668 19.58 -6.39 -26.09
CA CYS A 668 20.08 -6.16 -27.45
C CYS A 668 21.59 -6.08 -27.64
N TRP A 669 22.39 -6.68 -26.74
CA TRP A 669 23.84 -6.78 -26.95
C TRP A 669 24.20 -7.49 -28.26
N ASN A 670 23.46 -8.55 -28.57
CA ASN A 670 23.49 -9.23 -29.85
C ASN A 670 22.11 -9.08 -30.51
N ASN A 671 22.11 -8.92 -31.83
CA ASN A 671 20.91 -9.00 -32.65
C ASN A 671 21.12 -9.96 -33.82
N PHE A 672 20.03 -10.41 -34.42
CA PHE A 672 20.01 -11.31 -35.57
C PHE A 672 18.96 -10.87 -36.58
N THR A 673 19.26 -11.13 -37.85
CA THR A 673 18.36 -10.76 -38.95
C THR A 673 17.24 -11.78 -39.09
N VAL A 674 16.01 -11.34 -38.91
CA VAL A 674 14.83 -12.19 -38.91
C VAL A 674 14.35 -12.48 -40.33
N MET A 675 14.05 -13.75 -40.62
CA MET A 675 13.38 -14.16 -41.86
C MET A 675 11.93 -14.54 -41.58
N SER A 676 10.99 -13.96 -42.33
CA SER A 676 9.58 -14.34 -42.26
C SER A 676 9.32 -15.67 -42.98
N PRO A 677 8.51 -16.60 -42.43
CA PRO A 677 7.96 -16.60 -41.07
C PRO A 677 8.97 -17.12 -40.03
N LEU A 678 8.94 -16.56 -38.83
CA LEU A 678 9.53 -17.24 -37.66
C LEU A 678 8.55 -18.29 -37.15
N LYS A 679 9.06 -19.50 -36.90
CA LYS A 679 8.25 -20.61 -36.38
C LYS A 679 8.80 -21.08 -35.04
N ILE A 680 7.92 -21.20 -34.05
CA ILE A 680 8.19 -21.78 -32.74
C ILE A 680 7.29 -22.99 -32.58
N THR A 681 7.88 -24.18 -32.50
CA THR A 681 7.16 -25.46 -32.46
C THR A 681 7.39 -26.14 -31.12
N PHE A 682 6.34 -26.34 -30.35
CA PHE A 682 6.41 -26.98 -29.03
C PHE A 682 6.33 -28.51 -29.17
N SER A 683 7.08 -29.21 -28.32
CA SER A 683 7.11 -30.69 -28.28
C SER A 683 5.80 -31.31 -27.78
N SER A 684 4.97 -30.52 -27.08
CA SER A 684 3.65 -30.90 -26.60
C SER A 684 2.69 -29.72 -26.70
N ALA A 685 1.38 -30.01 -26.68
CA ALA A 685 0.36 -28.96 -26.69
C ALA A 685 0.43 -28.16 -25.38
N THR A 686 0.83 -26.90 -25.48
CA THR A 686 1.13 -26.04 -24.33
C THR A 686 0.25 -24.78 -24.32
N ARG A 687 0.10 -24.14 -23.18
CA ARG A 687 -0.62 -22.87 -23.06
C ARG A 687 0.39 -21.74 -22.92
N ILE A 688 0.08 -20.60 -23.53
CA ILE A 688 0.87 -19.38 -23.37
C ILE A 688 -0.06 -18.25 -22.94
N THR A 689 0.49 -17.29 -22.20
CA THR A 689 -0.24 -16.10 -21.74
C THR A 689 0.04 -14.90 -22.65
N TRP A 690 1.31 -14.66 -22.98
CA TRP A 690 1.76 -13.60 -23.88
C TRP A 690 3.16 -13.88 -24.45
N ILE A 691 3.57 -13.12 -25.46
CA ILE A 691 4.89 -13.20 -26.10
C ILE A 691 5.56 -11.84 -25.98
N GLN A 692 6.84 -11.80 -25.63
CA GLN A 692 7.66 -10.59 -25.66
C GLN A 692 8.71 -10.70 -26.75
N ILE A 693 8.90 -9.63 -27.50
CA ILE A 693 9.89 -9.53 -28.57
C ILE A 693 10.74 -8.31 -28.29
N GLU A 694 12.04 -8.52 -28.21
CA GLU A 694 13.05 -7.48 -28.12
C GLU A 694 13.70 -7.32 -29.50
N ALA A 695 13.85 -6.07 -29.96
CA ALA A 695 14.40 -5.74 -31.27
C ALA A 695 15.36 -4.56 -31.20
N ALA A 696 16.16 -4.36 -32.25
CA ALA A 696 17.14 -3.27 -32.28
C ALA A 696 16.49 -1.88 -32.35
N SER A 697 15.25 -1.80 -32.87
CA SER A 697 14.49 -0.56 -33.03
C SER A 697 12.98 -0.81 -33.01
N LYS A 698 12.20 0.26 -32.90
CA LYS A 698 10.72 0.21 -32.94
C LYS A 698 10.22 -0.21 -34.31
N GLU A 699 10.90 0.22 -35.37
CA GLU A 699 10.58 -0.08 -36.77
C GLU A 699 10.67 -1.59 -37.04
N ASP A 700 11.60 -2.29 -36.38
CA ASP A 700 11.74 -3.74 -36.46
C ASP A 700 10.52 -4.48 -35.86
N LEU A 701 9.75 -3.84 -34.97
CA LEU A 701 8.56 -4.42 -34.32
C LEU A 701 7.24 -4.14 -35.07
N MET A 702 7.21 -3.21 -36.03
CA MET A 702 5.96 -2.77 -36.68
C MET A 702 5.38 -3.78 -37.69
N GLY A 703 4.07 -3.99 -37.75
CA GLY A 703 3.47 -4.87 -38.77
C GLY A 703 3.78 -6.36 -38.57
N LEU A 704 4.07 -6.74 -37.32
CA LEU A 704 4.13 -8.12 -36.87
C LEU A 704 2.73 -8.75 -36.90
N GLN A 705 2.59 -9.98 -37.40
CA GLN A 705 1.37 -10.76 -37.35
C GLN A 705 1.61 -12.11 -36.66
N LEU A 706 0.74 -12.47 -35.72
CA LEU A 706 0.84 -13.70 -34.94
C LEU A 706 -0.29 -14.67 -35.31
N THR A 707 0.08 -15.87 -35.75
CA THR A 707 -0.86 -16.95 -36.03
C THR A 707 -0.43 -18.25 -35.35
N PHE A 708 -1.40 -19.10 -35.03
CA PHE A 708 -1.18 -20.41 -34.43
C PHE A 708 -1.46 -21.50 -35.47
N GLU A 709 -0.50 -22.40 -35.65
CA GLU A 709 -0.54 -23.47 -36.63
C GLU A 709 -0.73 -24.84 -35.95
N LYS A 710 -1.31 -25.78 -36.72
CA LYS A 710 -1.54 -27.16 -36.27
C LYS A 710 -0.32 -28.02 -36.54
N ILE A 711 0.05 -28.87 -35.59
CA ILE A 711 0.95 -30.01 -35.81
C ILE A 711 0.09 -31.25 -36.10
N PRO A 712 0.44 -32.09 -37.10
CA PRO A 712 -0.26 -33.35 -37.34
C PRO A 712 -0.41 -34.19 -36.06
N ASN A 713 -1.57 -34.80 -35.86
CA ASN A 713 -1.89 -35.69 -34.73
C ASN A 713 -1.97 -35.05 -33.33
N ILE A 714 -1.75 -33.74 -33.19
CA ILE A 714 -1.96 -33.04 -31.92
C ILE A 714 -3.17 -32.10 -32.06
N ARG A 715 -4.06 -32.10 -31.06
CA ARG A 715 -5.22 -31.18 -31.02
C ARG A 715 -4.77 -29.86 -30.40
N CYS A 716 -4.74 -28.81 -31.21
CA CYS A 716 -4.27 -27.48 -30.80
C CYS A 716 -5.17 -26.40 -31.38
N PHE A 717 -5.12 -25.21 -30.79
CA PHE A 717 -5.71 -23.99 -31.33
C PHE A 717 -5.01 -23.62 -32.65
N THR A 718 -5.81 -23.18 -33.63
CA THR A 718 -5.34 -22.76 -34.95
C THR A 718 -6.06 -21.49 -35.34
N GLY A 719 -5.33 -20.52 -35.90
CA GLY A 719 -5.89 -19.25 -36.35
C GLY A 719 -5.11 -18.04 -35.85
N PRO A 720 -5.60 -16.81 -36.09
CA PRO A 720 -4.93 -15.60 -35.66
C PRO A 720 -5.00 -15.41 -34.14
N CYS A 721 -4.12 -14.57 -33.61
CA CYS A 721 -4.21 -14.03 -32.24
C CYS A 721 -5.54 -13.28 -32.04
N GLN A 722 -6.47 -13.89 -31.28
CA GLN A 722 -7.75 -13.29 -30.93
C GLN A 722 -7.58 -12.24 -29.82
N ASP A 723 -8.35 -11.15 -29.88
CA ASP A 723 -8.31 -10.03 -28.93
C ASP A 723 -6.88 -9.54 -28.68
N ARG A 724 -6.10 -9.42 -29.77
CA ARG A 724 -4.68 -9.02 -29.72
C ARG A 724 -4.53 -7.67 -29.03
N ARG A 725 -3.61 -7.60 -28.08
CA ARG A 725 -3.16 -6.35 -27.46
C ARG A 725 -1.65 -6.27 -27.53
N ASP A 726 -1.17 -5.15 -28.05
CA ASP A 726 0.23 -4.84 -28.24
C ASP A 726 0.62 -3.78 -27.22
N ILE A 727 1.59 -4.09 -26.35
CA ILE A 727 2.07 -3.21 -25.29
C ILE A 727 3.55 -2.96 -25.56
N TYR A 728 3.90 -1.74 -25.92
CA TYR A 728 5.30 -1.33 -26.02
C TYR A 728 5.79 -0.96 -24.63
N GLU A 729 6.72 -1.74 -24.09
CA GLU A 729 7.38 -1.42 -22.82
C GLU A 729 8.37 -0.27 -23.01
N ASP A 730 9.07 -0.26 -24.15
CA ASP A 730 9.88 0.85 -24.63
C ASP A 730 9.99 0.80 -26.17
N GLU A 731 10.88 1.62 -26.76
CA GLU A 731 11.10 1.67 -28.22
C GLU A 731 11.59 0.35 -28.82
N SER A 732 12.12 -0.56 -28.01
CA SER A 732 12.81 -1.79 -28.44
C SER A 732 12.12 -3.07 -27.95
N THR A 733 10.97 -2.97 -27.26
CA THR A 733 10.29 -4.13 -26.68
C THR A 733 8.79 -4.08 -26.82
N LEU A 734 8.25 -5.15 -27.39
CA LEU A 734 6.84 -5.35 -27.63
C LEU A 734 6.35 -6.61 -26.91
N ILE A 735 5.32 -6.46 -26.09
CA ILE A 735 4.56 -7.55 -25.47
C ILE A 735 3.26 -7.72 -26.24
N ILE A 736 3.04 -8.91 -26.79
CA ILE A 736 1.84 -9.30 -27.53
C ILE A 736 1.01 -10.24 -26.65
N MET A 737 -0.17 -9.79 -26.24
CA MET A 737 -1.13 -10.60 -25.50
C MET A 737 -2.24 -11.08 -26.43
N CYS A 738 -2.63 -12.35 -26.30
CA CYS A 738 -3.71 -12.96 -27.06
C CYS A 738 -4.71 -13.62 -26.12
N ARG A 739 -6.00 -13.59 -26.47
CA ARG A 739 -6.99 -14.46 -25.82
C ARG A 739 -6.91 -15.85 -26.43
N ILE A 740 -6.15 -16.72 -25.77
CA ILE A 740 -5.99 -18.12 -26.16
C ILE A 740 -6.82 -18.97 -25.20
N THR A 741 -7.80 -19.72 -25.74
CA THR A 741 -8.72 -20.55 -24.94
C THR A 741 -8.36 -22.04 -24.95
N ARG A 742 -7.35 -22.44 -25.74
CA ARG A 742 -6.93 -23.83 -25.92
C ARG A 742 -5.42 -23.91 -26.11
N ASN A 743 -4.84 -25.07 -25.89
CA ASN A 743 -3.41 -25.29 -26.08
C ASN A 743 -2.99 -24.99 -27.52
N ILE A 744 -1.82 -24.40 -27.68
CA ILE A 744 -1.16 -24.16 -28.95
C ILE A 744 -0.03 -25.18 -29.14
N CYS A 745 0.36 -25.40 -30.38
CA CYS A 745 1.44 -26.31 -30.72
C CYS A 745 2.53 -25.64 -31.54
N GLN A 746 2.15 -24.68 -32.38
CA GLN A 746 3.10 -23.89 -33.13
C GLN A 746 2.65 -22.43 -33.21
N VAL A 747 3.59 -21.53 -33.00
CA VAL A 747 3.44 -20.09 -33.22
C VAL A 747 4.15 -19.73 -34.52
N SER A 748 3.47 -19.01 -35.40
CA SER A 748 4.06 -18.40 -36.58
C SER A 748 3.97 -16.88 -36.49
N ILE A 749 5.14 -16.23 -36.53
CA ILE A 749 5.29 -14.79 -36.55
C ILE A 749 5.65 -14.38 -37.98
N THR A 750 4.81 -13.55 -38.58
CA THR A 750 4.97 -13.03 -39.95
C THR A 750 5.04 -11.51 -39.96
N PHE A 751 5.44 -10.92 -41.09
CA PHE A 751 5.52 -9.47 -41.28
C PHE A 751 4.70 -9.05 -42.49
N ASP A 752 4.11 -7.85 -42.42
CA ASP A 752 3.42 -7.25 -43.58
C ASP A 752 4.36 -7.06 -44.79
N GLU A 753 5.63 -6.76 -44.53
CA GLU A 753 6.71 -6.65 -45.53
C GLU A 753 7.74 -7.78 -45.34
N PRO A 754 7.53 -8.97 -45.90
CA PRO A 754 8.37 -10.15 -45.62
C PRO A 754 9.79 -10.03 -46.17
N THR A 755 10.05 -9.13 -47.11
CA THR A 755 11.37 -8.90 -47.72
C THR A 755 12.23 -7.88 -46.97
N LYS A 756 11.64 -7.09 -46.07
CA LYS A 756 12.38 -6.08 -45.31
C LYS A 756 13.15 -6.78 -44.18
N PRO A 757 14.49 -6.71 -44.14
CA PRO A 757 15.26 -7.31 -43.06
C PRO A 757 14.93 -6.61 -41.76
N ARG A 758 14.78 -7.40 -40.68
CA ARG A 758 14.51 -6.89 -39.34
C ARG A 758 15.53 -7.43 -38.36
N GLN A 759 15.90 -6.64 -37.36
CA GLN A 759 16.87 -7.06 -36.35
C GLN A 759 16.19 -7.35 -35.02
N PHE A 760 16.07 -8.62 -34.65
CA PHE A 760 15.59 -9.03 -33.33
C PHE A 760 16.75 -9.33 -32.40
N CYS A 761 16.53 -9.14 -31.11
CA CYS A 761 17.47 -9.44 -30.05
C CYS A 761 17.10 -10.74 -29.35
N ALA A 762 15.83 -10.87 -28.97
CA ALA A 762 15.30 -12.05 -28.29
C ALA A 762 13.79 -12.18 -28.49
N VAL A 763 13.30 -13.41 -28.41
CA VAL A 763 11.86 -13.73 -28.36
C VAL A 763 11.60 -14.58 -27.14
N TYR A 764 10.64 -14.17 -26.32
CA TYR A 764 10.24 -14.86 -25.10
C TYR A 764 8.79 -15.30 -25.22
N VAL A 765 8.49 -16.50 -24.75
CA VAL A 765 7.13 -17.04 -24.76
C VAL A 765 6.74 -17.36 -23.33
N ASN A 766 5.86 -16.53 -22.76
CA ASN A 766 5.42 -16.68 -21.38
C ASN A 766 4.39 -17.80 -21.23
N ALA A 767 4.68 -18.78 -20.37
CA ALA A 767 3.72 -19.78 -19.91
C ALA A 767 3.06 -19.44 -18.57
N GLY A 768 3.29 -18.24 -18.04
CA GLY A 768 2.81 -17.76 -16.75
C GLY A 768 3.90 -17.79 -15.67
N ARG A 769 3.53 -17.35 -14.47
CA ARG A 769 4.38 -17.37 -13.29
C ARG A 769 4.03 -18.58 -12.42
N ASN A 770 5.02 -19.28 -11.88
CA ASN A 770 4.75 -20.31 -10.87
C ASN A 770 4.35 -19.62 -9.55
N VAL A 771 3.12 -19.83 -9.11
CA VAL A 771 2.53 -19.19 -7.92
C VAL A 771 2.37 -20.16 -6.74
N ALA A 772 2.77 -21.41 -6.92
CA ALA A 772 2.78 -22.42 -5.86
C ALA A 772 3.95 -22.29 -4.86
N PRO A 773 5.18 -21.87 -5.23
CA PRO A 773 6.32 -21.89 -4.33
C PRO A 773 6.06 -21.18 -3.01
N GLY A 774 6.44 -21.82 -1.90
CA GLY A 774 6.26 -21.27 -0.54
C GLY A 774 4.79 -21.10 -0.10
N SER A 775 3.83 -21.63 -0.86
CA SER A 775 2.43 -21.66 -0.45
C SER A 775 2.24 -22.62 0.73
N GLU A 776 1.25 -22.34 1.58
CA GLU A 776 0.89 -23.25 2.67
C GLU A 776 0.32 -24.55 2.09
N VAL A 777 0.86 -25.68 2.52
CA VAL A 777 0.41 -27.01 2.11
C VAL A 777 0.08 -27.86 3.32
N LYS A 778 -1.06 -28.55 3.29
CA LYS A 778 -1.44 -29.54 4.29
C LYS A 778 -1.77 -30.87 3.64
N MET A 779 -1.33 -31.94 4.30
CA MET A 779 -1.73 -33.30 3.95
C MET A 779 -2.58 -33.93 5.06
N SER A 780 -3.39 -34.92 4.71
CA SER A 780 -4.17 -35.71 5.68
C SER A 780 -3.28 -36.54 6.62
N SER A 781 -2.10 -36.94 6.14
CA SER A 781 -1.09 -37.69 6.89
C SER A 781 0.29 -37.51 6.26
N TYR A 782 1.33 -37.89 6.99
CA TYR A 782 2.72 -37.78 6.56
C TYR A 782 3.46 -39.12 6.72
N TYR A 783 4.29 -39.46 5.74
CA TYR A 783 5.19 -40.60 5.80
C TYR A 783 6.28 -40.37 6.85
N ASN A 784 6.59 -41.39 7.65
CA ASN A 784 7.73 -41.38 8.55
C ASN A 784 8.72 -42.49 8.11
N ASP A 785 9.97 -42.13 7.89
CA ASP A 785 11.00 -43.08 7.47
C ASP A 785 11.54 -43.91 8.65
N THR A 786 12.40 -44.89 8.37
CA THR A 786 12.97 -45.77 9.40
C THR A 786 13.92 -45.06 10.37
N LEU A 787 14.35 -43.84 10.04
CA LEU A 787 15.21 -43.01 10.86
C LEU A 787 14.39 -42.00 11.70
N GLY A 788 13.06 -42.00 11.56
CA GLY A 788 12.18 -41.10 12.30
C GLY A 788 11.88 -39.79 11.57
N ARG A 789 12.36 -39.61 10.33
CA ARG A 789 12.17 -38.37 9.57
C ARG A 789 10.78 -38.34 8.96
N VAL A 790 10.07 -37.24 9.21
CA VAL A 790 8.69 -37.06 8.76
C VAL A 790 8.68 -36.26 7.47
N SER A 791 7.96 -36.75 6.46
CA SER A 791 7.70 -35.99 5.24
C SER A 791 6.79 -34.79 5.52
N ARG A 792 6.91 -33.70 4.77
CA ARG A 792 6.12 -32.47 4.99
C ARG A 792 5.50 -31.96 3.70
N GLY A 793 4.41 -31.20 3.81
CA GLY A 793 3.67 -30.66 2.67
C GLY A 793 4.47 -29.64 1.85
N SER A 794 5.35 -28.88 2.49
CA SER A 794 6.18 -27.85 1.85
C SER A 794 7.15 -28.40 0.79
N LEU A 795 7.56 -29.66 0.89
CA LEU A 795 8.41 -30.33 -0.11
C LEU A 795 7.77 -30.38 -1.50
N SER A 796 6.45 -30.31 -1.59
CA SER A 796 5.74 -30.31 -2.88
C SER A 796 5.68 -28.93 -3.53
N VAL A 797 6.24 -27.89 -2.90
CA VAL A 797 6.24 -26.51 -3.40
C VAL A 797 7.56 -25.80 -3.10
N ASP A 798 8.66 -26.56 -3.01
CA ASP A 798 9.98 -26.04 -2.70
C ASP A 798 10.80 -25.66 -3.95
N GLY A 799 10.25 -25.93 -5.15
CA GLY A 799 10.92 -25.64 -6.42
C GLY A 799 11.93 -26.71 -6.84
N GLN A 800 12.03 -27.84 -6.11
CA GLN A 800 12.97 -28.92 -6.40
C GLN A 800 12.27 -30.08 -7.10
N THR A 801 12.52 -30.23 -8.40
CA THR A 801 11.98 -31.36 -9.19
C THR A 801 12.74 -32.68 -9.00
N LYS A 802 13.57 -32.82 -7.96
CA LYS A 802 14.37 -34.04 -7.73
C LYS A 802 13.45 -35.18 -7.30
N ASP A 803 13.59 -36.31 -7.97
CA ASP A 803 12.82 -37.54 -7.71
C ASP A 803 13.58 -38.41 -6.70
N THR A 804 13.75 -37.91 -5.48
CA THR A 804 14.26 -38.70 -4.35
C THR A 804 13.16 -38.86 -3.32
N PRO A 805 13.02 -40.02 -2.65
CA PRO A 805 11.93 -40.23 -1.69
C PRO A 805 11.87 -39.17 -0.56
N LEU A 806 13.01 -38.56 -0.24
CA LEU A 806 13.13 -37.55 0.81
C LEU A 806 12.82 -36.13 0.34
N SER A 807 12.77 -35.89 -0.98
CA SER A 807 12.43 -34.59 -1.58
C SER A 807 10.99 -34.51 -2.06
N CYS A 808 10.11 -35.39 -1.55
CA CYS A 808 8.70 -35.41 -1.95
C CYS A 808 7.78 -35.41 -0.73
N SER A 809 6.70 -34.65 -0.81
CA SER A 809 5.61 -34.68 0.16
C SER A 809 4.86 -36.01 0.03
N SER A 810 4.99 -36.84 1.07
CA SER A 810 4.55 -38.23 1.05
C SER A 810 3.54 -38.49 2.17
N SER A 811 2.42 -39.14 1.85
CA SER A 811 1.40 -39.54 2.83
C SER A 811 1.84 -40.77 3.63
N ALA A 812 1.19 -41.03 4.77
CA ALA A 812 1.46 -42.24 5.54
C ALA A 812 1.09 -43.51 4.75
N ILE A 813 1.80 -44.63 4.98
CA ILE A 813 1.57 -45.90 4.27
C ILE A 813 0.14 -46.42 4.44
N ASN A 814 -0.47 -46.13 5.59
CA ASN A 814 -1.80 -46.58 5.99
C ASN A 814 -2.93 -45.58 5.68
N ASP A 815 -2.64 -44.45 5.04
CA ASP A 815 -3.66 -43.49 4.62
C ASP A 815 -4.33 -43.97 3.33
N LEU A 816 -5.57 -44.44 3.45
CA LEU A 816 -6.32 -45.01 2.32
C LEU A 816 -6.92 -43.94 1.40
N ASN A 817 -7.06 -42.71 1.88
CA ASN A 817 -7.60 -41.60 1.09
C ASN A 817 -6.79 -40.33 1.35
N PRO A 818 -5.53 -40.27 0.88
CA PRO A 818 -4.71 -39.10 1.12
C PRO A 818 -5.34 -37.85 0.51
N VAL A 819 -5.30 -36.77 1.26
CA VAL A 819 -5.74 -35.45 0.83
C VAL A 819 -4.53 -34.52 0.87
N TRP A 820 -4.29 -33.81 -0.23
CA TRP A 820 -3.29 -32.76 -0.32
C TRP A 820 -4.00 -31.43 -0.62
N LYS A 821 -3.69 -30.39 0.14
CA LYS A 821 -4.31 -29.06 -0.01
C LYS A 821 -3.24 -27.98 -0.04
N LEU A 822 -3.38 -27.03 -0.95
CA LEU A 822 -2.53 -25.85 -1.10
C LEU A 822 -3.38 -24.58 -1.04
N TRP A 823 -2.91 -23.57 -0.31
CA TRP A 823 -3.55 -22.25 -0.22
C TRP A 823 -2.66 -21.15 -0.76
N PHE A 824 -3.22 -20.30 -1.62
CA PHE A 824 -2.57 -19.09 -2.10
C PHE A 824 -2.78 -17.93 -1.13
N SER A 825 -1.82 -17.02 -1.08
CA SER A 825 -1.92 -15.79 -0.28
C SER A 825 -2.94 -14.79 -0.80
N ASN A 826 -3.36 -14.93 -2.06
CA ASN A 826 -4.33 -14.09 -2.77
C ASN A 826 -5.12 -14.95 -3.75
N VAL A 827 -6.25 -14.47 -4.25
CA VAL A 827 -6.95 -15.12 -5.37
C VAL A 827 -6.08 -15.05 -6.63
N MET A 828 -5.80 -16.21 -7.22
CA MET A 828 -4.92 -16.37 -8.37
C MET A 828 -5.72 -16.81 -9.60
N ARG A 829 -5.43 -16.22 -10.77
CA ARG A 829 -5.89 -16.77 -12.05
C ARG A 829 -5.04 -17.99 -12.39
N ILE A 830 -5.64 -19.18 -12.39
CA ILE A 830 -4.94 -20.44 -12.66
C ILE A 830 -5.04 -20.77 -14.14
N ASP A 831 -3.89 -20.88 -14.81
CA ASP A 831 -3.80 -21.20 -16.24
C ASP A 831 -3.37 -22.67 -16.47
N GLU A 832 -2.46 -23.21 -15.65
CA GLU A 832 -2.01 -24.61 -15.67
C GLU A 832 -1.55 -25.07 -14.28
N ILE A 833 -1.75 -26.34 -13.96
CA ILE A 833 -1.19 -27.00 -12.77
C ILE A 833 -0.38 -28.20 -13.24
N MET A 834 0.88 -28.30 -12.84
CA MET A 834 1.75 -29.43 -13.09
C MET A 834 2.05 -30.13 -11.77
N LEU A 835 1.73 -31.42 -11.70
CA LEU A 835 2.04 -32.29 -10.56
C LEU A 835 3.15 -33.25 -10.98
N ASN A 836 4.28 -33.20 -10.30
CA ASN A 836 5.37 -34.16 -10.44
C ASN A 836 5.27 -35.16 -9.29
N PHE A 837 4.96 -36.41 -9.62
CA PHE A 837 4.87 -37.49 -8.64
C PHE A 837 6.21 -38.22 -8.54
N GLY A 838 6.52 -38.70 -7.34
CA GLY A 838 7.66 -39.58 -7.09
C GLY A 838 7.46 -40.97 -7.69
N ALA A 839 8.20 -41.96 -7.18
CA ALA A 839 8.03 -43.35 -7.59
C ALA A 839 6.58 -43.84 -7.39
N ILE A 840 5.84 -43.99 -8.50
CA ILE A 840 4.45 -44.43 -8.50
C ILE A 840 4.41 -45.94 -8.23
N THR A 841 3.72 -46.33 -7.16
CA THR A 841 3.62 -47.73 -6.72
C THR A 841 2.58 -48.53 -7.49
N SER A 842 1.55 -47.87 -8.05
CA SER A 842 0.49 -48.48 -8.84
C SER A 842 0.04 -47.57 -9.99
N ASN A 843 0.04 -48.10 -11.22
CA ASN A 843 -0.46 -47.36 -12.40
C ASN A 843 -1.98 -47.16 -12.39
N ASN A 844 -2.70 -47.76 -11.44
CA ASN A 844 -4.16 -47.66 -11.34
C ASN A 844 -4.62 -46.58 -10.36
N ASP A 845 -3.70 -45.86 -9.73
CA ASP A 845 -4.05 -44.84 -8.76
C ASP A 845 -4.63 -43.62 -9.48
N SER A 846 -5.71 -43.08 -8.91
CA SER A 846 -6.44 -41.95 -9.45
C SER A 846 -6.62 -40.88 -8.41
N PHE A 847 -6.90 -39.65 -8.85
CA PHE A 847 -7.18 -38.56 -7.95
C PHE A 847 -8.18 -37.58 -8.53
N VAL A 848 -8.85 -36.87 -7.64
CA VAL A 848 -9.76 -35.78 -7.94
C VAL A 848 -9.13 -34.49 -7.45
N LEU A 849 -8.82 -33.58 -8.37
CA LEU A 849 -8.32 -32.25 -8.07
C LEU A 849 -9.44 -31.23 -8.19
N THR A 850 -9.57 -30.36 -7.19
CA THR A 850 -10.56 -29.30 -7.11
C THR A 850 -9.88 -27.94 -6.90
N LEU A 851 -10.40 -26.92 -7.57
CA LEU A 851 -10.02 -25.52 -7.34
C LEU A 851 -11.16 -24.83 -6.61
N LYS A 852 -10.84 -24.11 -5.52
CA LYS A 852 -11.84 -23.48 -4.67
C LYS A 852 -11.62 -21.98 -4.53
N ASP A 853 -12.72 -21.23 -4.39
CA ASP A 853 -12.69 -19.81 -4.06
C ASP A 853 -12.39 -19.57 -2.57
N ASP A 854 -12.51 -18.31 -2.13
CA ASP A 854 -12.33 -17.87 -0.75
C ASP A 854 -13.40 -18.40 0.22
N ASN A 855 -14.60 -18.70 -0.28
CA ASN A 855 -15.69 -19.31 0.48
C ASN A 855 -15.59 -20.84 0.53
N GLY A 856 -14.57 -21.43 -0.11
CA GLY A 856 -14.42 -22.89 -0.25
C GLY A 856 -15.33 -23.53 -1.30
N THR A 857 -16.02 -22.72 -2.12
CA THR A 857 -16.87 -23.18 -3.22
C THR A 857 -16.00 -23.78 -4.32
N THR A 858 -16.39 -24.96 -4.83
CA THR A 858 -15.67 -25.60 -5.93
C THR A 858 -15.95 -24.90 -7.24
N LEU A 859 -14.90 -24.32 -7.84
CA LEU A 859 -14.95 -23.62 -9.13
C LEU A 859 -14.64 -24.56 -10.31
N TYR A 860 -13.81 -25.57 -10.06
CA TYR A 860 -13.36 -26.51 -11.07
C TYR A 860 -13.03 -27.85 -10.44
N THR A 861 -13.30 -28.93 -11.18
CA THR A 861 -12.97 -30.31 -10.78
C THR A 861 -12.36 -31.04 -11.96
N TRP A 862 -11.30 -31.79 -11.69
CA TRP A 862 -10.63 -32.65 -12.64
C TRP A 862 -10.38 -34.01 -12.01
N THR A 863 -10.48 -35.07 -12.80
CA THR A 863 -10.23 -36.45 -12.35
C THR A 863 -9.30 -37.13 -13.34
N GLY A 864 -8.28 -37.82 -12.84
CA GLY A 864 -7.38 -38.59 -13.68
C GLY A 864 -6.44 -39.50 -12.89
N GLY A 865 -5.62 -40.26 -13.62
CA GLY A 865 -4.64 -41.17 -13.04
C GLY A 865 -3.36 -40.46 -12.60
N THR A 866 -2.64 -41.02 -11.64
CA THR A 866 -1.28 -40.60 -11.31
C THR A 866 -0.31 -41.02 -12.41
N ALA A 867 0.54 -40.10 -12.86
CA ALA A 867 1.66 -40.36 -13.77
C ALA A 867 2.86 -39.56 -13.28
N ARG A 868 4.09 -39.92 -13.66
CA ARG A 868 5.31 -39.24 -13.15
C ARG A 868 5.21 -37.71 -13.27
N ARG A 869 4.54 -37.24 -14.32
CA ARG A 869 4.16 -35.84 -14.49
C ARG A 869 2.73 -35.77 -15.03
N VAL A 870 1.88 -34.99 -14.38
CA VAL A 870 0.50 -34.71 -14.80
C VAL A 870 0.36 -33.21 -15.02
N SER A 871 -0.14 -32.79 -16.19
CA SER A 871 -0.48 -31.40 -16.50
C SER A 871 -2.00 -31.26 -16.58
N ILE A 872 -2.54 -30.32 -15.83
CA ILE A 872 -3.97 -30.05 -15.69
C ILE A 872 -4.20 -28.61 -16.12
N ILE A 873 -4.99 -28.44 -17.18
CA ILE A 873 -5.30 -27.14 -17.75
C ILE A 873 -6.81 -26.91 -17.63
N PRO A 874 -7.26 -25.96 -16.78
CA PRO A 874 -8.66 -25.62 -16.68
C PRO A 874 -9.21 -25.13 -18.03
N GLN A 875 -10.36 -25.69 -18.45
CA GLN A 875 -11.02 -25.35 -19.72
C GLN A 875 -11.64 -23.94 -19.72
N ILE A 876 -11.84 -23.38 -18.53
CA ILE A 876 -12.32 -22.02 -18.29
C ILE A 876 -11.27 -21.24 -17.51
N ARG A 877 -11.33 -19.90 -17.54
CA ARG A 877 -10.51 -19.09 -16.62
C ARG A 877 -11.02 -19.31 -15.21
N VAL A 878 -10.17 -19.79 -14.32
CA VAL A 878 -10.52 -20.05 -12.91
C VAL A 878 -9.71 -19.10 -12.02
N PHE A 879 -10.39 -18.49 -11.06
CA PHE A 879 -9.79 -17.60 -10.06
C PHE A 879 -9.89 -18.28 -8.70
N ALA A 880 -8.82 -18.95 -8.26
CA ALA A 880 -8.85 -19.82 -7.08
C ALA A 880 -8.01 -19.24 -5.93
N LEU A 881 -8.47 -19.49 -4.70
CA LEU A 881 -7.68 -19.26 -3.49
C LEU A 881 -6.98 -20.54 -3.02
N SER A 882 -7.51 -21.72 -3.37
CA SER A 882 -6.90 -23.00 -2.97
C SER A 882 -7.06 -24.12 -4.00
N ILE A 883 -6.18 -25.11 -3.90
CA ILE A 883 -6.19 -26.36 -4.65
C ILE A 883 -6.32 -27.51 -3.66
N GLU A 884 -7.19 -28.48 -3.93
CA GLU A 884 -7.35 -29.68 -3.12
C GLU A 884 -7.37 -30.92 -4.02
N ALA A 885 -6.48 -31.87 -3.76
CA ALA A 885 -6.39 -33.15 -4.45
C ALA A 885 -6.68 -34.30 -3.48
N VAL A 886 -7.62 -35.17 -3.84
CA VAL A 886 -8.02 -36.36 -3.08
C VAL A 886 -7.67 -37.60 -3.89
N TYR A 887 -6.86 -38.50 -3.32
CA TYR A 887 -6.28 -39.64 -4.00
C TYR A 887 -6.96 -40.95 -3.60
N SER A 888 -7.02 -41.91 -4.52
CA SER A 888 -7.65 -43.22 -4.30
C SER A 888 -6.63 -44.29 -3.90
N ASN A 889 -6.75 -44.85 -2.69
CA ASN A 889 -6.19 -46.14 -2.26
C ASN A 889 -4.67 -46.37 -2.46
N SER A 890 -3.84 -45.33 -2.31
CA SER A 890 -2.39 -45.52 -2.33
C SER A 890 -1.63 -44.44 -1.56
N VAL A 891 -0.35 -44.73 -1.28
CA VAL A 891 0.60 -43.76 -0.75
C VAL A 891 0.90 -42.74 -1.85
N VAL A 892 0.64 -41.47 -1.54
CA VAL A 892 0.90 -40.37 -2.47
C VAL A 892 2.24 -39.76 -2.15
N ALA A 893 3.10 -39.61 -3.15
CA ALA A 893 4.35 -38.87 -3.07
C ALA A 893 4.37 -37.79 -4.17
N ILE A 894 4.24 -36.53 -3.79
CA ILE A 894 4.27 -35.37 -4.70
C ILE A 894 5.60 -34.67 -4.50
N CYS A 895 6.46 -34.70 -5.52
CA CYS A 895 7.79 -34.11 -5.45
C CYS A 895 7.80 -32.63 -5.81
N GLU A 896 6.89 -32.19 -6.66
CA GLU A 896 6.78 -30.75 -6.98
C GLU A 896 5.40 -30.45 -7.60
N VAL A 897 4.83 -29.32 -7.21
CA VAL A 897 3.62 -28.74 -7.76
C VAL A 897 3.95 -27.37 -8.33
N GLU A 898 3.90 -27.27 -9.65
CA GLU A 898 4.03 -25.99 -10.34
C GLU A 898 2.62 -25.50 -10.70
N THR A 899 2.20 -24.36 -10.16
CA THR A 899 0.93 -23.74 -10.56
C THR A 899 1.21 -22.49 -11.36
N TYR A 900 0.94 -22.50 -12.66
CA TYR A 900 1.16 -21.34 -13.53
C TYR A 900 -0.08 -20.46 -13.58
N GLY A 901 0.11 -19.19 -13.27
CA GLY A 901 -0.97 -18.22 -13.19
C GLY A 901 -0.48 -16.80 -12.97
N ASP A 902 -1.43 -15.88 -12.75
CA ASP A 902 -1.17 -14.48 -12.41
C ASP A 902 -2.05 -14.02 -11.24
N LYS A 903 -1.55 -13.06 -10.47
CA LYS A 903 -2.34 -12.39 -9.42
C LYS A 903 -3.44 -11.55 -10.06
N VAL A 904 -4.66 -11.63 -9.52
CA VAL A 904 -5.76 -10.77 -9.98
C VAL A 904 -5.52 -9.34 -9.49
N CYS A 905 -5.47 -8.38 -10.41
CA CYS A 905 -5.49 -6.96 -10.05
C CYS A 905 -6.84 -6.62 -9.40
N PRO A 906 -6.88 -6.03 -8.20
CA PRO A 906 -8.11 -5.74 -7.46
C PRO A 906 -9.14 -4.91 -8.23
N SER A 907 -8.74 -4.18 -9.27
CA SER A 907 -9.60 -3.28 -10.04
C SER A 907 -10.56 -3.96 -11.04
N ASN A 908 -10.45 -5.26 -11.29
CA ASN A 908 -11.19 -5.94 -12.37
C ASN A 908 -12.10 -7.10 -11.93
N ILE A 909 -12.45 -7.22 -10.64
CA ILE A 909 -13.47 -8.18 -10.21
C ILE A 909 -14.85 -7.49 -10.27
N ARG A 910 -15.38 -7.34 -11.48
CA ARG A 910 -16.84 -7.32 -11.69
C ARG A 910 -17.18 -8.45 -12.66
N PRO A 911 -18.20 -9.28 -12.34
CA PRO A 911 -18.58 -10.43 -13.14
C PRO A 911 -19.04 -10.07 -14.56
#